data_AF-A0AAU5YI25-F1
#
_entry.id   AF-A0AAU5YI25-F1
#
_cell.length_a   1.000
_cell.length_b   1.000
_cell.length_c   1.000
_cell.angle_alpha   90.00
_cell.angle_beta   90.00
_cell.angle_gamma   90.00
#
_symmetry.space_group_name_H-M   'P 1'
#
loop_
_entity.id
_entity.type
_entity.pdbx_description
1 polymer ?
#
loop_
_entity_poly.entity_id
_entity_poly.type
_entity_poly.pdbx_seq_one_letter_code
_entity_poly.pdbx_strand_id
1 'polypeptide(L)'
;MPGFTHLHTVSGFSLRYGASHPDRLAERAAERGMDALALTDRDTLAGTVRFAKACARAGVRPLFGVDLAVAGPVRQESDVRRDRRRTPARGGAFVDESAPRVTFLARDGARGWADLCRIVTVAHAAAGTPSLPWAGNHGDGLTVLLGPDSDVGRALAAGRPDRAAKLLAPWRETYGDALRLEAVWHGRSGTGPGSLRLAARTVGFAAEQRIRPVLSNAVRYADPGQGPVVDVLDAARRLVPIDPTREPDSGEAWLKGADAMLGAAERIVEAAGFRRDTAHRLLERTRATAAECLVDPEDDLGMGAVHFPEPHLVGADRRTAQRTLASRAAAGMVRRGYHRSPEAVLYWERMHHELDIIAHHGFASYFLTVAQIVDDVRDLGIRVAARGSGAGSLVNHLLGIAHADPVEHGLLMERFLSKERVVLPDIDIDVESARRLEVYRAIIGRFGTERVATVAMPETYRVRHAIRDVGAALSMDPAEIDRVAKSFPHIRARDARAALAELPELKALAGEFQREGEKYGRFWTLVEALDALPRGVAMHPCGVLLSDASLLSRTPVVPTSGEGFPMAQFDKDDVEDLGLLKLDVLGVRMQSAMAHAVAEVERATGERIDLDAVEGGDPATYRLIRSTETLGCFQIESPGQRDLVGRLQPAAFHDLVVDISLFRPGPVAADMVRPFIEARHGRAPIRYPHPDLEEALRDTYGVVVFHEQIIDIVAVMAGCGRGEADRVRRGLSDPESQGRIKVWFAERAAANGYGAETIRRTWEIVEAFGSYGFCKAHAVAFAVPTYQSAWLKAHHPAAFYAGLLTHDPGMYPKRLLLADARRRGVPILPLDVNRSAVAHRIELVSEPVGSGGCWGLRLALSDVHGISEAEAARIADGQPYASLLDFWERGRPSRPLAGRLAQVGALDSFGANRRDLQLHLTELHRGARGAGGGQLPLSGGRETAPAGLPDLSSAERLSAELGVLSMDASRNLMDDHRAFLDELGVVSARRLRDTRHGETVLVAGAKAATQTPPIRSGKRVIFTTLDDGTGLVDLAFFDDSHDACAHTVFHSWLLLVRGVVQRRGPRSLSVVGAAAWNLAELVELRAEGGLDEVAARLAGPEPGLGPGREQEERDGDPTDGRRIRLPTGYELHPWADLRPAGEDPARVRKLWHQSPGSAG
;
A
#
# COMPACT_ATOMS: atom_id res chain seq x y z
N MET A 1 37.16 31.33 -1.16
CA MET A 1 37.18 30.98 0.27
C MET A 1 36.81 29.50 0.38
N PRO A 2 37.36 28.71 1.33
CA PRO A 2 36.82 27.37 1.57
C PRO A 2 35.32 27.47 1.90
N GLY A 3 34.53 26.48 1.47
CA GLY A 3 33.08 26.45 1.69
C GLY A 3 32.67 26.42 3.17
N PHE A 4 31.42 26.80 3.46
CA PHE A 4 30.82 26.68 4.79
C PHE A 4 30.04 25.37 4.91
N THR A 5 30.13 24.69 6.06
CA THR A 5 29.38 23.45 6.33
C THR A 5 28.30 23.71 7.37
N HIS A 6 27.05 23.45 7.03
CA HIS A 6 25.96 23.48 8.01
C HIS A 6 25.97 22.21 8.87
N LEU A 7 25.98 22.40 10.19
CA LEU A 7 25.94 21.34 11.19
C LEU A 7 24.51 21.00 11.68
N HIS A 8 23.52 21.81 11.30
CA HIS A 8 22.12 21.64 11.69
C HIS A 8 21.24 21.94 10.48
N THR A 9 20.76 20.89 9.84
CA THR A 9 19.89 20.96 8.66
C THR A 9 18.88 19.82 8.73
N VAL A 10 17.61 20.15 8.53
CA VAL A 10 16.53 19.16 8.49
C VAL A 10 16.03 18.95 7.07
N SER A 11 15.56 17.74 6.79
CA SER A 11 14.84 17.39 5.58
C SER A 11 13.34 17.23 5.86
N GLY A 12 12.56 16.89 4.83
CA GLY A 12 11.15 16.53 4.94
C GLY A 12 10.89 15.29 5.81
N PHE A 13 11.92 14.49 6.12
CA PHE A 13 11.79 13.37 7.07
C PHE A 13 11.63 13.84 8.51
N SER A 14 11.99 15.09 8.83
CA SER A 14 11.42 15.81 9.96
C SER A 14 9.94 16.07 9.70
N LEU A 15 9.10 15.08 10.05
CA LEU A 15 7.68 15.03 9.68
C LEU A 15 6.97 16.34 9.99
N ARG A 16 6.43 16.97 8.94
CA ARG A 16 5.72 18.25 9.03
C ARG A 16 6.53 19.37 9.70
N TYR A 17 7.85 19.38 9.48
CA TYR A 17 8.74 20.42 9.97
C TYR A 17 9.72 20.91 8.90
N GLY A 18 10.43 20.02 8.20
CA GLY A 18 11.30 20.39 7.08
C GLY A 18 10.54 20.42 5.74
N ALA A 19 10.94 21.31 4.84
CA ALA A 19 10.24 21.56 3.56
C ALA A 19 11.09 21.18 2.33
N SER A 20 12.11 20.33 2.47
CA SER A 20 12.98 19.92 1.36
C SER A 20 13.41 18.47 1.48
N HIS A 21 13.47 17.76 0.35
CA HIS A 21 14.00 16.40 0.31
C HIS A 21 15.51 16.37 0.52
N PRO A 22 16.07 15.26 1.05
CA PRO A 22 17.53 15.08 1.17
C PRO A 22 18.28 15.31 -0.15
N ASP A 23 17.74 14.83 -1.27
CA ASP A 23 18.32 15.01 -2.60
C ASP A 23 18.51 16.49 -2.95
N ARG A 24 17.46 17.29 -2.71
CA ARG A 24 17.48 18.72 -2.99
C ARG A 24 18.47 19.47 -2.10
N LEU A 25 18.62 19.06 -0.84
CA LEU A 25 19.58 19.64 0.09
C LEU A 25 21.02 19.37 -0.38
N ALA A 26 21.32 18.14 -0.80
CA ALA A 26 22.64 17.76 -1.32
C ALA A 26 22.99 18.50 -2.61
N GLU A 27 22.05 18.60 -3.56
CA GLU A 27 22.21 19.40 -4.79
C GLU A 27 22.54 20.86 -4.49
N ARG A 28 21.74 21.51 -3.63
CA ARG A 28 21.97 22.92 -3.28
C ARG A 28 23.25 23.14 -2.47
N ALA A 29 23.70 22.15 -1.71
CA ALA A 29 24.98 22.21 -1.03
C ALA A 29 26.15 22.26 -2.03
N ALA A 30 26.12 21.38 -3.03
CA ALA A 30 27.14 21.35 -4.09
C ALA A 30 27.14 22.66 -4.91
N GLU A 31 25.98 23.14 -5.34
CA GLU A 31 25.84 24.41 -6.08
C GLU A 31 26.37 25.62 -5.29
N ARG A 32 26.31 25.57 -3.95
CA ARG A 32 26.78 26.64 -3.06
C ARG A 32 28.23 26.42 -2.58
N GLY A 33 28.95 25.46 -3.16
CA GLY A 33 30.36 25.19 -2.90
C GLY A 33 30.65 24.60 -1.52
N MET A 34 29.73 23.80 -0.98
CA MET A 34 29.91 23.12 0.31
C MET A 34 30.57 21.74 0.11
N ASP A 35 31.65 21.46 0.85
CA ASP A 35 32.34 20.16 0.79
C ASP A 35 31.68 19.08 1.68
N ALA A 36 30.84 19.51 2.61
CA ALA A 36 30.13 18.64 3.55
C ALA A 36 28.83 19.30 4.03
N LEU A 37 27.85 18.48 4.41
CA LEU A 37 26.56 18.90 4.95
C LEU A 37 26.07 17.91 6.02
N ALA A 38 25.62 18.39 7.17
CA ALA A 38 24.97 17.56 8.18
C ALA A 38 23.48 17.40 7.90
N LEU A 39 22.92 16.21 8.11
CA LEU A 39 21.49 15.98 8.22
C LEU A 39 21.15 15.64 9.67
N THR A 40 20.28 16.43 10.29
CA THR A 40 19.92 16.37 11.70
C THR A 40 18.41 16.39 11.86
N ASP A 41 17.73 15.44 11.23
CA ASP A 41 16.27 15.36 11.25
C ASP A 41 15.69 15.25 12.66
N ARG A 42 14.47 15.76 12.84
CA ARG A 42 13.78 15.78 14.13
C ARG A 42 13.28 14.41 14.48
N ASP A 43 13.77 13.91 15.61
CA ASP A 43 13.35 12.66 16.22
C ASP A 43 13.55 11.42 15.32
N THR A 44 14.28 11.50 14.21
CA THR A 44 14.40 10.40 13.25
C THR A 44 15.72 10.44 12.48
N LEU A 45 16.18 9.26 12.06
CA LEU A 45 17.27 9.07 11.11
C LEU A 45 16.77 8.60 9.74
N ALA A 46 15.45 8.51 9.52
CA ALA A 46 14.87 7.91 8.31
C ALA A 46 15.38 8.51 6.98
N GLY A 47 15.74 9.80 6.95
CA GLY A 47 16.27 10.45 5.75
C GLY A 47 17.74 10.15 5.42
N THR A 48 18.44 9.42 6.29
CA THR A 48 19.92 9.28 6.28
C THR A 48 20.46 8.55 5.05
N VAL A 49 19.89 7.41 4.68
CA VAL A 49 20.40 6.59 3.58
C VAL A 49 20.24 7.33 2.24
N ARG A 50 19.06 7.90 2.00
CA ARG A 50 18.78 8.76 0.85
C ARG A 50 19.73 9.95 0.78
N PHE A 51 19.98 10.58 1.92
CA PHE A 51 20.91 11.69 2.03
C PHE A 51 22.34 11.28 1.65
N ALA A 52 22.83 10.16 2.18
CA ALA A 52 24.16 9.64 1.86
C ALA A 52 24.32 9.37 0.35
N LYS A 53 23.33 8.70 -0.27
CA LYS A 53 23.32 8.44 -1.71
C LYS A 53 23.28 9.74 -2.54
N ALA A 54 22.48 10.71 -2.12
CA ALA A 54 22.41 12.00 -2.80
C ALA A 54 23.72 12.80 -2.69
N CYS A 55 24.31 12.81 -1.50
CA CYS A 55 25.62 13.39 -1.22
C CYS A 55 26.72 12.77 -2.09
N ALA A 56 26.76 11.43 -2.20
CA ALA A 56 27.70 10.73 -3.06
C ALA A 56 27.58 11.14 -4.54
N ARG A 57 26.34 11.26 -5.06
CA ARG A 57 26.10 11.74 -6.44
C ARG A 57 26.51 13.19 -6.64
N ALA A 58 26.31 14.04 -5.63
CA ALA A 58 26.59 15.47 -5.69
C ALA A 58 28.06 15.83 -5.37
N GLY A 59 28.87 14.88 -4.89
CA GLY A 59 30.25 15.12 -4.45
C GLY A 59 30.36 15.86 -3.11
N VAL A 60 29.35 15.75 -2.26
CA VAL A 60 29.30 16.37 -0.92
C VAL A 60 29.48 15.29 0.14
N ARG A 61 30.27 15.53 1.19
CA ARG A 61 30.41 14.57 2.30
C ARG A 61 29.24 14.67 3.28
N PRO A 62 28.53 13.57 3.58
CA PRO A 62 27.45 13.60 4.56
C PRO A 62 27.99 13.62 6.00
N LEU A 63 27.32 14.34 6.90
CA LEU A 63 27.46 14.19 8.34
C LEU A 63 26.11 13.75 8.90
N PHE A 64 26.09 12.75 9.78
CA PHE A 64 24.85 12.18 10.28
C PHE A 64 24.56 12.64 11.71
N GLY A 65 23.30 12.98 11.97
CA GLY A 65 22.85 13.40 13.28
C GLY A 65 21.34 13.40 13.43
N VAL A 66 20.89 13.85 14.59
CA VAL A 66 19.48 13.92 14.94
C VAL A 66 19.26 15.11 15.88
N ASP A 67 18.13 15.78 15.72
CA ASP A 67 17.64 16.74 16.70
C ASP A 67 16.60 16.05 17.59
N LEU A 68 16.82 15.97 18.90
CA LEU A 68 15.96 15.26 19.85
C LEU A 68 15.46 16.19 20.95
N ALA A 69 14.21 15.98 21.37
CA ALA A 69 13.74 16.48 22.65
C ALA A 69 14.46 15.73 23.79
N VAL A 70 14.96 16.46 24.79
CA VAL A 70 15.67 15.89 25.93
C VAL A 70 15.00 16.31 27.22
N ALA A 71 14.65 15.33 28.07
CA ALA A 71 14.12 15.61 29.40
C ALA A 71 15.22 16.28 30.26
N GLY A 72 14.89 17.42 30.87
CA GLY A 72 15.88 18.22 31.60
C GLY A 72 16.54 17.46 32.77
N PRO A 73 17.83 17.73 33.07
CA PRO A 73 18.59 17.05 34.12
C PRO A 73 18.09 17.32 35.54
N VAL A 74 17.34 18.41 35.74
CA VAL A 74 16.80 18.86 37.03
C VAL A 74 15.28 18.95 36.94
N ARG A 75 14.55 18.07 37.64
CA ARG A 75 13.09 18.23 37.81
C ARG A 75 12.84 19.51 38.61
N GLN A 76 12.13 20.48 38.04
CA GLN A 76 11.78 21.70 38.76
C GLN A 76 10.59 21.42 39.69
N GLU A 77 10.73 21.71 40.99
CA GLU A 77 9.60 21.68 41.94
C GLU A 77 8.46 22.66 41.55
N SER A 78 8.73 23.64 40.67
CA SER A 78 7.73 24.58 40.14
C SER A 78 6.89 24.04 38.97
N ASP A 79 7.20 22.86 38.41
CA ASP A 79 6.43 22.25 37.32
C ASP A 79 5.16 21.51 37.82
N VAL A 80 4.86 21.58 39.12
CA VAL A 80 3.57 21.15 39.71
C VAL A 80 2.47 22.21 39.51
N ARG A 81 2.61 23.13 38.56
CA ARG A 81 1.40 23.73 37.97
C ARG A 81 0.76 22.63 37.14
N ARG A 82 -0.35 22.08 37.65
CA ARG A 82 -1.34 21.36 36.82
C ARG A 82 -1.76 22.31 35.71
N ASP A 83 -0.99 22.40 34.63
CA ASP A 83 -1.45 23.00 33.41
C ASP A 83 -2.67 22.18 33.02
N ARG A 84 -3.83 22.83 33.07
CA ARG A 84 -5.08 22.29 32.54
C ARG A 84 -4.73 21.77 31.15
N ARG A 85 -4.70 20.44 30.97
CA ARG A 85 -4.55 19.82 29.65
C ARG A 85 -5.56 20.52 28.74
N ARG A 86 -5.06 21.34 27.82
CA ARG A 86 -5.91 22.04 26.86
C ARG A 86 -6.52 20.95 25.99
N THR A 87 -7.80 20.69 26.15
CA THR A 87 -8.52 19.75 25.30
C THR A 87 -8.60 20.36 23.90
N PRO A 88 -8.04 19.73 22.86
CA PRO A 88 -8.17 20.24 21.50
C PRO A 88 -9.66 20.27 21.10
N ALA A 89 -10.08 21.33 20.42
CA ALA A 89 -11.48 21.53 20.03
C ALA A 89 -12.01 20.43 19.09
N ARG A 90 -11.11 19.73 18.40
CA ARG A 90 -11.38 18.50 17.66
C ARG A 90 -10.56 17.41 18.34
N GLY A 91 -11.20 16.40 18.93
CA GLY A 91 -10.53 15.34 19.68
C GLY A 91 -9.22 14.89 19.02
N GLY A 92 -8.15 14.87 19.82
CA GLY A 92 -6.78 14.59 19.41
C GLY A 92 -5.84 14.78 20.61
N ALA A 93 -4.64 14.22 20.55
CA ALA A 93 -3.62 14.49 21.56
C ALA A 93 -3.07 15.91 21.36
N PHE A 94 -3.02 16.71 22.43
CA PHE A 94 -2.26 17.95 22.43
C PHE A 94 -0.78 17.63 22.22
N VAL A 95 -0.17 18.21 21.18
CA VAL A 95 1.27 18.04 20.91
C VAL A 95 2.04 19.05 21.77
N ASP A 96 2.63 18.57 22.86
CA ASP A 96 3.48 19.38 23.73
C ASP A 96 4.91 19.45 23.19
N GLU A 97 5.29 20.61 22.66
CA GLU A 97 6.65 20.93 22.20
C GLU A 97 7.50 21.63 23.27
N SER A 98 7.04 21.67 24.52
CA SER A 98 7.74 22.40 25.58
C SER A 98 9.04 21.75 26.03
N ALA A 99 9.33 20.51 25.64
CA ALA A 99 10.61 19.87 25.94
C ALA A 99 11.78 20.61 25.24
N PRO A 100 12.91 20.87 25.95
CA PRO A 100 14.13 21.38 25.32
C PRO A 100 14.64 20.45 24.23
N ARG A 101 15.21 21.02 23.16
CA ARG A 101 15.73 20.25 22.02
C ARG A 101 17.24 20.43 21.86
N VAL A 102 17.91 19.35 21.50
CA VAL A 102 19.37 19.25 21.40
C VAL A 102 19.74 18.46 20.16
N THR A 103 20.76 18.93 19.45
CA THR A 103 21.26 18.28 18.24
C THR A 103 22.47 17.41 18.57
N PHE A 104 22.46 16.17 18.09
CA PHE A 104 23.53 15.18 18.25
C PHE A 104 24.09 14.83 16.88
N LEU A 105 25.41 14.80 16.74
CA LEU A 105 26.12 14.39 15.53
C LEU A 105 26.99 13.18 15.84
N ALA A 106 27.04 12.21 14.93
CA ALA A 106 27.95 11.08 15.05
C ALA A 106 29.41 11.54 14.91
N ARG A 107 30.27 10.96 15.74
CA ARG A 107 31.72 11.10 15.80
C ARG A 107 32.34 9.71 15.86
N ASP A 108 33.59 9.57 15.47
CA ASP A 108 34.34 8.31 15.62
C ASP A 108 33.72 7.14 14.82
N GLY A 109 33.22 7.41 13.61
CA GLY A 109 32.75 6.42 12.65
C GLY A 109 31.58 5.55 13.15
N ALA A 110 31.71 4.23 12.98
CA ALA A 110 30.69 3.23 13.31
C ALA A 110 30.21 3.31 14.77
N ARG A 111 31.10 3.72 15.71
CA ARG A 111 30.73 3.86 17.12
C ARG A 111 29.74 4.99 17.34
N GLY A 112 29.97 6.16 16.72
CA GLY A 112 29.05 7.28 16.80
C GLY A 112 27.72 7.01 16.11
N TRP A 113 27.74 6.28 15.00
CA TRP A 113 26.52 5.82 14.34
C TRP A 113 25.68 4.89 15.24
N ALA A 114 26.33 3.93 15.90
CA ALA A 114 25.66 3.04 16.84
C ALA A 114 25.08 3.81 18.05
N ASP A 115 25.82 4.78 18.58
CA ASP A 115 25.35 5.65 19.67
C ASP A 115 24.13 6.49 19.22
N LEU A 116 24.12 7.00 17.98
CA LEU A 116 22.95 7.68 17.39
C LEU A 116 21.74 6.75 17.30
N CYS A 117 21.90 5.55 16.74
CA CYS A 117 20.82 4.57 16.62
C CYS A 117 20.22 4.24 17.99
N ARG A 118 21.07 4.11 19.01
CA ARG A 118 20.68 3.83 20.38
C ARG A 118 19.89 4.98 21.01
N ILE A 119 20.37 6.22 20.97
CA ILE A 119 19.65 7.35 21.60
C ILE A 119 18.31 7.61 20.92
N VAL A 120 18.21 7.42 19.60
CA VAL A 120 16.95 7.57 18.87
C VAL A 120 15.98 6.47 19.28
N THR A 121 16.43 5.21 19.35
CA THR A 121 15.61 4.10 19.83
C THR A 121 15.08 4.35 21.25
N VAL A 122 15.94 4.83 22.15
CA VAL A 122 15.56 5.15 23.53
C VAL A 122 14.55 6.31 23.60
N ALA A 123 14.70 7.33 22.75
CA ALA A 123 13.76 8.47 22.70
C ALA A 123 12.34 8.05 22.26
N HIS A 124 12.22 6.97 21.47
CA HIS A 124 10.95 6.40 21.00
C HIS A 124 10.38 5.30 21.88
N ALA A 125 11.05 4.92 22.97
CA ALA A 125 10.61 3.80 23.81
C ALA A 125 9.28 4.06 24.55
N ALA A 126 8.93 5.34 24.80
CA ALA A 126 7.69 5.73 25.47
C ALA A 126 6.61 6.14 24.46
N ALA A 127 5.34 5.89 24.79
CA ALA A 127 4.21 6.33 23.98
C ALA A 127 4.07 7.86 23.99
N GLY A 128 3.92 8.48 22.80
CA GLY A 128 3.69 9.91 22.64
C GLY A 128 4.76 10.61 21.81
N THR A 129 4.99 11.90 22.08
CA THR A 129 6.07 12.65 21.42
C THR A 129 7.44 12.09 21.86
N PRO A 130 8.34 11.76 20.92
CA PRO A 130 9.66 11.22 21.26
C PRO A 130 10.43 12.16 22.19
N SER A 131 11.05 11.59 23.23
CA SER A 131 11.83 12.36 24.20
C SER A 131 12.90 11.49 24.83
N LEU A 132 14.16 11.92 24.72
CA LEU A 132 15.32 11.25 25.30
C LEU A 132 15.34 11.51 26.82
N PRO A 133 15.15 10.48 27.67
CA PRO A 133 15.36 10.63 29.11
C PRO A 133 16.83 10.94 29.41
N TRP A 134 17.08 11.77 30.43
CA TRP A 134 18.45 12.13 30.84
C TRP A 134 19.34 10.92 31.12
N ALA A 135 18.80 9.84 31.71
CA ALA A 135 19.55 8.62 31.95
C ALA A 135 20.01 7.90 30.66
N GLY A 136 19.25 8.04 29.57
CA GLY A 136 19.57 7.47 28.25
C GLY A 136 20.52 8.33 27.42
N ASN A 137 20.76 9.57 27.86
CA ASN A 137 21.56 10.60 27.20
C ASN A 137 23.06 10.41 27.50
N HIS A 138 23.68 9.44 26.82
CA HIS A 138 25.11 9.11 26.91
C HIS A 138 25.61 8.61 25.54
N GLY A 139 26.92 8.57 25.32
CA GLY A 139 27.51 8.11 24.06
C GLY A 139 28.83 8.82 23.80
N ASP A 140 29.92 8.07 23.81
CA ASP A 140 31.28 8.64 23.70
C ASP A 140 31.58 9.10 22.27
N GLY A 141 30.89 8.50 21.28
CA GLY A 141 31.03 8.82 19.86
C GLY A 141 30.09 9.92 19.38
N LEU A 142 29.65 10.84 20.25
CA LEU A 142 28.69 11.89 19.87
C LEU A 142 29.25 13.30 20.12
N THR A 143 29.00 14.20 19.16
CA THR A 143 29.17 15.65 19.32
C THR A 143 27.81 16.28 19.60
N VAL A 144 27.71 17.14 20.60
CA VAL A 144 26.43 17.70 21.08
C VAL A 144 26.38 19.21 20.86
N LEU A 145 25.34 19.68 20.17
CA LEU A 145 25.10 21.11 19.93
C LEU A 145 23.93 21.59 20.81
N LEU A 146 24.23 22.48 21.75
CA LEU A 146 23.20 23.17 22.54
C LEU A 146 22.79 24.45 21.81
N GLY A 147 21.69 24.35 21.07
CA GLY A 147 21.11 25.43 20.28
C GLY A 147 20.12 26.33 21.00
N PRO A 148 19.46 27.25 20.28
CA PRO A 148 18.48 28.20 20.85
C PRO A 148 17.34 27.53 21.62
N ASP A 149 16.90 26.34 21.18
CA ASP A 149 15.79 25.60 21.76
C ASP A 149 16.22 24.63 22.88
N SER A 150 17.52 24.55 23.19
CA SER A 150 18.03 23.78 24.33
C SER A 150 17.68 24.46 25.67
N ASP A 151 17.85 23.74 26.76
CA ASP A 151 17.62 24.27 28.11
C ASP A 151 18.57 25.45 28.44
N VAL A 152 19.83 25.35 28.02
CA VAL A 152 20.83 26.42 28.08
C VAL A 152 20.44 27.59 27.17
N GLY A 153 20.06 27.33 25.92
CA GLY A 153 19.64 28.37 24.97
C GLY A 153 18.41 29.15 25.45
N ARG A 154 17.40 28.46 25.98
CA ARG A 154 16.21 29.07 26.58
C ARG A 154 16.54 29.91 27.80
N ALA A 155 17.47 29.48 28.65
CA ALA A 155 17.92 30.29 29.78
C ALA A 155 18.66 31.57 29.32
N LEU A 156 19.47 31.50 28.26
CA LEU A 156 20.13 32.66 27.65
C LEU A 156 19.12 33.62 26.99
N ALA A 157 18.08 33.08 26.34
CA ALA A 157 16.97 33.85 25.77
C ALA A 157 16.21 34.64 26.84
N ALA A 158 16.01 34.01 28.01
CA ALA A 158 15.42 34.64 29.19
C ALA A 158 16.36 35.63 29.91
N GLY A 159 17.61 35.80 29.46
CA GLY A 159 18.59 36.68 30.08
C GLY A 159 19.14 36.16 31.41
N ARG A 160 19.19 34.84 31.59
CA ARG A 160 19.62 34.16 32.82
C ARG A 160 20.89 33.32 32.59
N PRO A 161 22.07 33.96 32.39
CA PRO A 161 23.33 33.24 32.21
C PRO A 161 23.74 32.43 33.45
N ASP A 162 23.31 32.86 34.64
CA ASP A 162 23.45 32.14 35.91
C ASP A 162 22.76 30.77 35.88
N ARG A 163 21.55 30.71 35.32
CA ARG A 163 20.79 29.47 35.12
C ARG A 163 21.39 28.64 33.99
N ALA A 164 21.81 29.28 32.90
CA ALA A 164 22.46 28.61 31.78
C ALA A 164 23.72 27.85 32.25
N ALA A 165 24.56 28.45 33.10
CA ALA A 165 25.76 27.80 33.65
C ALA A 165 25.45 26.56 34.51
N LYS A 166 24.37 26.60 35.31
CA LYS A 166 23.92 25.45 36.10
C LYS A 166 23.40 24.32 35.21
N LEU A 167 22.63 24.64 34.18
CA LEU A 167 22.10 23.66 33.23
C LEU A 167 23.21 23.05 32.36
N LEU A 168 24.26 23.81 32.08
CA LEU A 168 25.42 23.35 31.32
C LEU A 168 26.30 22.34 32.07
N ALA A 169 26.31 22.36 33.41
CA ALA A 169 27.23 21.53 34.20
C ALA A 169 27.00 20.02 33.98
N PRO A 170 25.75 19.49 34.04
CA PRO A 170 25.45 18.10 33.70
C PRO A 170 25.87 17.73 32.26
N TRP A 171 25.64 18.62 31.28
CA TRP A 171 26.07 18.37 29.89
C TRP A 171 27.59 18.26 29.76
N ARG A 172 28.33 19.09 30.50
CA ARG A 172 29.80 19.05 30.53
C ARG A 172 30.32 17.78 31.20
N GLU A 173 29.65 17.28 32.24
CA GLU A 173 30.00 16.03 32.90
C GLU A 173 29.83 14.83 31.96
N THR A 174 28.75 14.79 31.17
CA THR A 174 28.49 13.69 30.23
C THR A 174 29.37 13.74 28.98
N TYR A 175 29.47 14.89 28.32
CA TYR A 175 30.06 15.00 26.97
C TYR A 175 31.41 15.70 26.92
N GLY A 176 31.84 16.34 28.02
CA GLY A 176 33.15 16.99 28.11
C GLY A 176 33.46 17.91 26.93
N ASP A 177 34.56 17.62 26.24
CA ASP A 177 35.06 18.39 25.10
C ASP A 177 34.26 18.19 23.80
N ALA A 178 33.29 17.27 23.76
CA ALA A 178 32.41 17.07 22.61
C ALA A 178 31.24 18.07 22.56
N LEU A 179 31.09 18.92 23.59
CA LEU A 179 30.02 19.91 23.68
C LEU A 179 30.32 21.17 22.86
N ARG A 180 29.30 21.67 22.16
CA ARG A 180 29.33 22.94 21.41
C ARG A 180 28.13 23.80 21.78
N LEU A 181 28.30 25.12 21.77
CA LEU A 181 27.18 26.06 21.84
C LEU A 181 26.88 26.58 20.45
N GLU A 182 25.64 26.41 20.00
CA GLU A 182 25.22 26.77 18.64
C GLU A 182 24.58 28.16 18.62
N ALA A 183 25.19 29.07 17.85
CA ALA A 183 24.63 30.39 17.58
C ALA A 183 23.85 30.38 16.26
N VAL A 184 22.61 30.88 16.29
CA VAL A 184 21.70 30.93 15.14
C VAL A 184 21.11 32.33 15.02
N TRP A 185 21.10 32.90 13.81
CA TRP A 185 20.50 34.19 13.52
C TRP A 185 19.65 34.16 12.25
N HIS A 186 18.38 34.52 12.40
CA HIS A 186 17.35 34.53 11.36
C HIS A 186 16.77 35.93 11.15
N GLY A 187 17.55 36.98 11.42
CA GLY A 187 17.08 38.36 11.26
C GLY A 187 16.02 38.81 12.27
N ARG A 188 15.65 37.98 13.25
CA ARG A 188 14.57 38.29 14.22
C ARG A 188 14.99 39.34 15.24
N SER A 189 14.01 40.14 15.66
CA SER A 189 14.15 41.08 16.77
C SER A 189 13.87 40.40 18.13
N GLY A 190 14.12 41.08 19.25
CA GLY A 190 13.88 40.53 20.59
C GLY A 190 15.00 39.64 21.13
N THR A 191 14.64 38.68 21.99
CA THR A 191 15.59 37.79 22.70
C THR A 191 15.32 36.30 22.50
N GLY A 192 14.33 35.94 21.67
CA GLY A 192 13.96 34.54 21.39
C GLY A 192 14.86 33.86 20.35
N PRO A 193 14.54 32.61 19.98
CA PRO A 193 15.22 31.85 18.93
C PRO A 193 15.33 32.65 17.61
N GLY A 194 16.50 32.57 16.97
CA GLY A 194 16.80 33.30 15.73
C GLY A 194 17.08 34.81 15.90
N SER A 195 17.02 35.36 17.13
CA SER A 195 17.32 36.78 17.37
C SER A 195 18.82 37.06 17.48
N LEU A 196 19.25 38.24 17.02
CA LEU A 196 20.66 38.66 17.09
C LEU A 196 21.18 38.70 18.54
N ARG A 197 20.32 39.12 19.49
CA ARG A 197 20.70 39.22 20.92
C ARG A 197 20.99 37.84 21.51
N LEU A 198 20.19 36.83 21.18
CA LEU A 198 20.42 35.47 21.67
C LEU A 198 21.70 34.88 21.06
N ALA A 199 21.90 35.04 19.75
CA ALA A 199 23.11 34.57 19.08
C ALA A 199 24.38 35.19 19.71
N ALA A 200 24.37 36.51 19.93
CA ALA A 200 25.48 37.23 20.56
C ALA A 200 25.73 36.75 22.01
N ARG A 201 24.67 36.60 22.81
CA ARG A 201 24.76 36.05 24.17
C ARG A 201 25.34 34.64 24.19
N THR A 202 24.99 33.82 23.20
CA THR A 202 25.49 32.44 23.09
C THR A 202 26.99 32.42 22.82
N VAL A 203 27.48 33.25 21.90
CA VAL A 203 28.93 33.36 21.62
C VAL A 203 29.69 33.92 22.81
N GLY A 204 29.16 34.96 23.48
CA GLY A 204 29.75 35.52 24.70
C GLY A 204 29.82 34.49 25.84
N PHE A 205 28.72 33.81 26.10
CA PHE A 205 28.64 32.76 27.13
C PHE A 205 29.55 31.56 26.83
N ALA A 206 29.71 31.18 25.56
CA ALA A 206 30.67 30.14 25.15
C ALA A 206 32.10 30.52 25.53
N ALA A 207 32.49 31.78 25.33
CA ALA A 207 33.80 32.29 25.69
C ALA A 207 34.02 32.27 27.22
N GLU A 208 33.03 32.72 28.00
CA GLU A 208 33.07 32.71 29.48
C GLU A 208 33.21 31.29 30.03
N GLN A 209 32.46 30.34 29.45
CA GLN A 209 32.42 28.95 29.89
C GLN A 209 33.52 28.07 29.28
N ARG A 210 34.40 28.64 28.43
CA ARG A 210 35.46 27.94 27.68
C ARG A 210 34.95 26.76 26.84
N ILE A 211 33.75 26.89 26.27
CA ILE A 211 33.18 25.92 25.34
C ILE A 211 33.37 26.43 23.91
N ARG A 212 33.54 25.53 22.94
CA ARG A 212 33.69 25.92 21.53
C ARG A 212 32.32 26.37 20.99
N PRO A 213 32.16 27.63 20.52
CA PRO A 213 30.96 28.03 19.80
C PRO A 213 31.02 27.52 18.36
N VAL A 214 29.86 27.19 17.81
CA VAL A 214 29.65 26.89 16.39
C VAL A 214 28.55 27.79 15.83
N LEU A 215 28.62 28.04 14.53
CA LEU A 215 27.60 28.78 13.80
C LEU A 215 26.77 27.82 12.98
N SER A 216 25.44 27.97 13.01
CA SER A 216 24.55 27.29 12.08
C SER A 216 23.46 28.24 11.61
N ASN A 217 22.69 27.82 10.61
CA ASN A 217 21.46 28.51 10.21
C ASN A 217 20.20 27.73 10.58
N ALA A 218 20.30 26.63 11.35
CA ALA A 218 19.19 25.73 11.68
C ALA A 218 18.24 25.50 10.48
N VAL A 219 18.81 24.98 9.39
CA VAL A 219 18.21 25.02 8.05
C VAL A 219 16.96 24.14 8.00
N ARG A 220 15.84 24.70 7.54
CA ARG A 220 14.55 24.01 7.36
C ARG A 220 14.16 23.78 5.90
N TYR A 221 14.79 24.48 4.99
CA TYR A 221 14.49 24.42 3.56
C TYR A 221 15.72 24.71 2.69
N ALA A 222 15.75 24.16 1.48
CA ALA A 222 16.90 24.28 0.60
C ALA A 222 17.00 25.69 0.00
N ASP A 223 15.87 26.31 -0.37
CA ASP A 223 15.82 27.55 -1.13
C ASP A 223 15.07 28.68 -0.42
N PRO A 224 15.47 29.95 -0.62
CA PRO A 224 14.71 31.08 -0.10
C PRO A 224 13.28 31.10 -0.68
N GLY A 225 12.33 31.60 0.11
CA GLY A 225 10.91 31.68 -0.29
C GLY A 225 10.03 30.49 0.15
N GLN A 226 10.62 29.46 0.76
CA GLN A 226 9.87 28.30 1.28
C GLN A 226 9.29 28.49 2.70
N GLY A 227 9.45 29.67 3.31
CA GLY A 227 8.91 30.00 4.64
C GLY A 227 7.40 29.71 4.80
N PRO A 228 6.53 30.14 3.86
CA PRO A 228 5.09 29.84 3.92
C PRO A 228 4.75 28.35 3.94
N VAL A 229 5.57 27.51 3.29
CA VAL A 229 5.40 26.05 3.31
C VAL A 229 5.66 25.53 4.72
N VAL A 230 6.73 26.00 5.34
CA VAL A 230 7.07 25.70 6.73
C VAL A 230 5.98 26.14 7.71
N ASP A 231 5.36 27.30 7.50
CA ASP A 231 4.24 27.76 8.34
C ASP A 231 3.04 26.81 8.27
N VAL A 232 2.70 26.33 7.07
CA VAL A 232 1.66 25.30 6.87
C VAL A 232 2.04 24.00 7.56
N LEU A 233 3.29 23.55 7.43
CA LEU A 233 3.77 22.34 8.08
C LEU A 233 3.70 22.45 9.60
N ASP A 234 4.12 23.58 10.18
CA ASP A 234 4.02 23.83 11.62
C ASP A 234 2.57 23.88 12.12
N ALA A 235 1.66 24.49 11.35
CA ALA A 235 0.22 24.49 11.61
C ALA A 235 -0.36 23.06 11.60
N ALA A 236 -0.04 22.28 10.56
CA ALA A 236 -0.48 20.90 10.40
C ALA A 236 0.09 19.95 11.47
N ARG A 237 1.31 20.21 11.94
CA ARG A 237 1.98 19.43 12.99
C ARG A 237 1.41 19.73 14.38
N ARG A 238 1.13 21.01 14.66
CA ARG A 238 0.56 21.48 15.94
C ARG A 238 -0.97 21.34 16.01
N LEU A 239 -1.62 21.01 14.90
CA LEU A 239 -3.07 20.94 14.77
C LEU A 239 -3.76 22.27 15.13
N VAL A 240 -3.14 23.39 14.76
CA VAL A 240 -3.67 24.75 14.93
C VAL A 240 -3.61 25.49 13.61
N PRO A 241 -4.56 26.40 13.31
CA PRO A 241 -4.44 27.25 12.14
C PRO A 241 -3.22 28.18 12.27
N ILE A 242 -2.79 28.73 11.13
CA ILE A 242 -1.78 29.79 11.12
C ILE A 242 -2.36 30.99 11.87
N ASP A 243 -1.74 31.34 12.99
CA ASP A 243 -2.17 32.43 13.85
C ASP A 243 -1.70 33.77 13.25
N PRO A 244 -2.61 34.68 12.85
CA PRO A 244 -2.24 35.97 12.29
C PRO A 244 -1.54 36.89 13.30
N THR A 245 -1.63 36.59 14.60
CA THR A 245 -1.00 37.36 15.68
C THR A 245 0.40 36.87 16.04
N ARG A 246 0.78 35.66 15.61
CA ARG A 246 2.12 35.09 15.85
C ARG A 246 2.97 35.36 14.63
N GLU A 247 4.22 35.77 14.83
CA GLU A 247 5.16 35.99 13.72
C GLU A 247 5.38 34.68 12.93
N PRO A 248 5.07 34.68 11.61
CA PRO A 248 5.38 33.58 10.71
C PRO A 248 6.89 33.30 10.63
N ASP A 249 7.27 32.28 9.87
CA ASP A 249 8.66 32.02 9.57
C ASP A 249 9.36 33.26 9.00
N SER A 250 10.60 33.50 9.44
CA SER A 250 11.37 34.68 9.03
C SER A 250 11.78 34.70 7.56
N GLY A 251 11.68 33.57 6.84
CA GLY A 251 12.22 33.41 5.49
C GLY A 251 13.73 33.17 5.44
N GLU A 252 14.41 33.14 6.60
CA GLU A 252 15.87 33.09 6.71
C GLU A 252 16.45 31.70 6.99
N ALA A 253 15.62 30.68 7.24
CA ALA A 253 16.06 29.32 7.58
C ALA A 253 16.37 28.44 6.36
N TRP A 254 16.87 29.05 5.28
CA TRP A 254 17.30 28.34 4.06
C TRP A 254 18.78 27.93 4.11
N LEU A 255 19.24 27.06 3.21
CA LEU A 255 20.62 26.53 3.19
C LEU A 255 21.70 27.57 2.75
N LYS A 256 21.97 28.60 3.55
CA LYS A 256 22.84 29.73 3.19
C LYS A 256 24.25 29.34 2.73
N GLY A 257 24.76 30.01 1.69
CA GLY A 257 26.16 29.88 1.25
C GLY A 257 27.17 30.56 2.19
N ALA A 258 28.47 30.39 1.91
CA ALA A 258 29.54 30.88 2.76
C ALA A 258 29.50 32.40 3.01
N ASP A 259 29.25 33.22 1.99
CA ASP A 259 29.23 34.68 2.11
C ASP A 259 28.11 35.17 3.04
N ALA A 260 26.91 34.59 2.90
CA ALA A 260 25.77 34.92 3.75
C ALA A 260 26.02 34.50 5.22
N MET A 261 26.67 33.35 5.43
CA MET A 261 27.04 32.89 6.77
C MET A 261 28.19 33.70 7.38
N LEU A 262 29.12 34.20 6.57
CA LEU A 262 30.14 35.15 7.02
C LEU A 262 29.51 36.45 7.50
N GLY A 263 28.58 37.02 6.72
CA GLY A 263 27.84 38.22 7.12
C GLY A 263 27.06 38.01 8.43
N ALA A 264 26.48 36.83 8.62
CA ALA A 264 25.84 36.46 9.89
C ALA A 264 26.85 36.39 11.05
N ALA A 265 28.00 35.74 10.84
CA ALA A 265 29.05 35.62 11.84
C ALA A 265 29.57 37.00 12.29
N GLU A 266 29.85 37.91 11.34
CA GLU A 266 30.32 39.26 11.63
C GLU A 266 29.33 40.03 12.51
N ARG A 267 28.04 39.98 12.17
CA ARG A 267 26.98 40.65 12.95
C ARG A 267 26.85 40.09 14.36
N ILE A 268 26.89 38.77 14.51
CA ILE A 268 26.78 38.11 15.82
C ILE A 268 27.97 38.49 16.71
N VAL A 269 29.18 38.45 16.16
CA VAL A 269 30.43 38.73 16.87
C VAL A 269 30.54 40.21 17.26
N GLU A 270 30.16 41.12 16.35
CA GLU A 270 30.09 42.56 16.63
C GLU A 270 29.10 42.85 17.76
N ALA A 271 27.90 42.24 17.72
CA ALA A 271 26.89 42.38 18.76
C ALA A 271 27.31 41.76 20.11
N ALA A 272 28.21 40.77 20.09
CA ALA A 272 28.80 40.17 21.30
C ALA A 272 29.98 40.99 21.86
N GLY A 273 30.39 42.09 21.21
CA GLY A 273 31.48 42.95 21.66
C GLY A 273 32.89 42.45 21.27
N PHE A 274 32.98 41.54 20.31
CA PHE A 274 34.26 41.02 19.82
C PHE A 274 34.70 41.69 18.51
N ARG A 275 35.99 41.59 18.19
CA ARG A 275 36.55 42.08 16.91
C ARG A 275 36.07 41.21 15.74
N ARG A 276 35.87 41.82 14.57
CA ARG A 276 35.39 41.14 13.34
C ARG A 276 36.22 39.91 12.94
N ASP A 277 37.53 39.91 13.16
CA ASP A 277 38.39 38.72 12.92
C ASP A 277 37.94 37.46 13.69
N THR A 278 37.20 37.63 14.77
CA THR A 278 36.62 36.51 15.55
C THR A 278 35.51 35.79 14.78
N ALA A 279 34.88 36.44 13.80
CA ALA A 279 33.94 35.80 12.89
C ALA A 279 34.62 34.68 12.08
N HIS A 280 35.82 34.92 11.54
CA HIS A 280 36.59 33.88 10.86
C HIS A 280 36.92 32.71 11.78
N ARG A 281 37.30 32.97 13.04
CA ARG A 281 37.53 31.91 14.03
C ARG A 281 36.27 31.10 14.35
N LEU A 282 35.09 31.73 14.36
CA LEU A 282 33.82 31.02 14.56
C LEU A 282 33.52 30.09 13.38
N LEU A 283 33.77 30.53 12.14
CA LEU A 283 33.64 29.69 10.95
C LEU A 283 34.66 28.54 10.97
N GLU A 284 35.91 28.81 11.32
CA GLU A 284 36.95 27.77 11.46
C GLU A 284 36.60 26.71 12.51
N ARG A 285 36.06 27.12 13.67
CA ARG A 285 35.58 26.19 14.71
C ARG A 285 34.40 25.34 14.25
N THR A 286 33.51 25.93 13.46
CA THR A 286 32.39 25.21 12.83
C THR A 286 32.93 24.16 11.85
N ARG A 287 33.88 24.53 11.00
CA ARG A 287 34.54 23.61 10.07
C ARG A 287 35.33 22.50 10.77
N ALA A 288 36.03 22.83 11.84
CA ALA A 288 36.75 21.85 12.65
C ALA A 288 35.79 20.83 13.29
N THR A 289 34.66 21.31 13.81
CA THR A 289 33.61 20.44 14.36
C THR A 289 33.01 19.54 13.27
N ALA A 290 32.79 20.07 12.06
CA ALA A 290 32.35 19.27 10.92
C ALA A 290 33.34 18.16 10.56
N ALA A 291 34.64 18.47 10.55
CA ALA A 291 35.70 17.51 10.26
C ALA A 291 35.83 16.40 11.33
N GLU A 292 35.47 16.69 12.59
CA GLU A 292 35.39 15.72 13.68
C GLU A 292 34.22 14.72 13.48
N CYS A 293 33.17 15.09 12.73
CA CYS A 293 31.91 14.33 12.62
C CYS A 293 31.74 13.57 11.29
N LEU A 294 32.84 13.26 10.60
CA LEU A 294 32.81 12.48 9.36
C LEU A 294 32.55 11.00 9.68
N VAL A 295 31.60 10.41 8.96
CA VAL A 295 31.21 9.00 9.05
C VAL A 295 31.12 8.47 7.62
N ASP A 296 31.77 7.35 7.35
CA ASP A 296 31.79 6.74 6.03
C ASP A 296 30.51 5.89 5.80
N PRO A 297 29.71 6.17 4.75
CA PRO A 297 28.50 5.42 4.46
C PRO A 297 28.71 3.91 4.24
N GLU A 298 29.84 3.48 3.69
CA GLU A 298 30.11 2.07 3.40
C GLU A 298 30.69 1.39 4.65
N ASP A 299 31.79 1.92 5.18
CA ASP A 299 32.54 1.28 6.27
C ASP A 299 31.83 1.39 7.63
N ASP A 300 31.16 2.52 7.92
CA ASP A 300 30.61 2.79 9.25
C ASP A 300 29.10 2.50 9.37
N LEU A 301 28.31 2.78 8.33
CA LEU A 301 26.87 2.46 8.30
C LEU A 301 26.62 1.01 7.86
N GLY A 302 27.59 0.40 7.15
CA GLY A 302 27.48 -0.95 6.61
C GLY A 302 26.74 -1.03 5.26
N MET A 303 26.68 0.06 4.49
CA MET A 303 26.05 0.01 3.16
C MET A 303 26.74 -1.03 2.28
N GLY A 304 25.94 -1.92 1.68
CA GLY A 304 26.41 -3.02 0.83
C GLY A 304 26.94 -4.26 1.57
N ALA A 305 27.07 -4.27 2.90
CA ALA A 305 27.48 -5.44 3.66
C ALA A 305 26.28 -6.33 4.04
N VAL A 306 26.40 -7.65 3.84
CA VAL A 306 25.30 -8.59 4.11
C VAL A 306 25.45 -9.25 5.48
N HIS A 307 24.38 -9.19 6.27
CA HIS A 307 24.34 -9.76 7.62
C HIS A 307 23.20 -10.76 7.78
N PHE A 308 23.53 -12.00 8.15
CA PHE A 308 22.56 -13.08 8.38
C PHE A 308 22.47 -13.44 9.86
N PRO A 309 21.31 -13.95 10.32
CA PRO A 309 21.20 -14.59 11.62
C PRO A 309 22.26 -15.68 11.81
N GLU A 310 22.75 -15.81 13.04
CA GLU A 310 23.79 -16.76 13.38
C GLU A 310 23.30 -18.20 13.14
N PRO A 311 24.08 -19.08 12.47
CA PRO A 311 23.59 -20.39 12.03
C PRO A 311 23.07 -21.31 13.15
N HIS A 312 23.53 -21.11 14.38
CA HIS A 312 23.13 -21.94 15.52
C HIS A 312 21.65 -21.77 15.88
N LEU A 313 21.04 -20.64 15.53
CA LEU A 313 19.60 -20.36 15.73
C LEU A 313 18.71 -21.27 14.86
N VAL A 314 19.29 -21.82 13.79
CA VAL A 314 18.62 -22.71 12.81
C VAL A 314 19.23 -24.12 12.82
N GLY A 315 19.85 -24.51 13.95
CA GLY A 315 20.36 -25.87 14.16
C GLY A 315 21.62 -26.22 13.35
N ALA A 316 22.41 -25.22 12.94
CA ALA A 316 23.67 -25.44 12.23
C ALA A 316 24.84 -24.70 12.90
N ASP A 317 26.06 -25.21 12.79
CA ASP A 317 27.26 -24.41 13.07
C ASP A 317 27.63 -23.59 11.82
N ARG A 318 28.33 -22.46 11.98
CA ARG A 318 28.82 -21.65 10.86
C ARG A 318 29.66 -22.47 9.87
N ARG A 319 30.45 -23.42 10.35
CA ARG A 319 31.25 -24.30 9.49
C ARG A 319 30.45 -25.44 8.86
N THR A 320 29.24 -25.71 9.34
CA THR A 320 28.41 -26.84 8.89
C THR A 320 27.12 -26.43 8.17
N ALA A 321 26.80 -25.15 8.07
CA ALA A 321 25.56 -24.65 7.46
C ALA A 321 25.28 -25.26 6.08
N GLN A 322 26.28 -25.26 5.17
CA GLN A 322 26.14 -25.86 3.84
C GLN A 322 25.87 -27.38 3.90
N ARG A 323 26.52 -28.10 4.83
CA ARG A 323 26.32 -29.53 5.03
C ARG A 323 24.92 -29.83 5.57
N THR A 324 24.44 -29.02 6.51
CA THR A 324 23.07 -29.14 7.05
C THR A 324 22.04 -28.90 5.95
N LEU A 325 22.23 -27.86 5.12
CA LEU A 325 21.37 -27.56 3.98
C LEU A 325 21.30 -28.74 3.00
N ALA A 326 22.45 -29.27 2.58
CA ALA A 326 22.54 -30.41 1.68
C ALA A 326 21.83 -31.66 2.27
N SER A 327 22.00 -31.93 3.57
CA SER A 327 21.34 -33.04 4.24
C SER A 327 19.82 -32.88 4.28
N ARG A 328 19.29 -31.66 4.51
CA ARG A 328 17.85 -31.39 4.49
C ARG A 328 17.28 -31.53 3.07
N ALA A 329 17.98 -31.03 2.06
CA ALA A 329 17.57 -31.18 0.65
C ALA A 329 17.50 -32.66 0.22
N ALA A 330 18.52 -33.45 0.57
CA ALA A 330 18.53 -34.90 0.33
C ALA A 330 17.39 -35.63 1.05
N ALA A 331 17.05 -35.24 2.28
CA ALA A 331 15.88 -35.78 2.97
C ALA A 331 14.56 -35.42 2.26
N GLY A 332 14.46 -34.21 1.71
CA GLY A 332 13.34 -33.77 0.87
C GLY A 332 13.15 -34.65 -0.38
N MET A 333 14.25 -35.03 -1.04
CA MET A 333 14.23 -35.94 -2.20
C MET A 333 13.62 -37.30 -1.86
N VAL A 334 13.86 -37.78 -0.64
CA VAL A 334 13.30 -39.04 -0.14
C VAL A 334 11.81 -38.88 0.18
N ARG A 335 11.44 -37.85 0.95
CA ARG A 335 10.07 -37.58 1.39
C ARG A 335 9.08 -37.42 0.24
N ARG A 336 9.50 -36.74 -0.84
CA ARG A 336 8.68 -36.50 -2.03
C ARG A 336 8.74 -37.64 -3.06
N GLY A 337 9.53 -38.68 -2.83
CA GLY A 337 9.62 -39.84 -3.72
C GLY A 337 10.49 -39.66 -4.97
N TYR A 338 11.07 -38.49 -5.21
CA TYR A 338 11.90 -38.22 -6.39
C TYR A 338 13.12 -39.14 -6.54
N HIS A 339 13.68 -39.62 -5.42
CA HIS A 339 14.75 -40.62 -5.43
C HIS A 339 14.37 -41.96 -6.09
N ARG A 340 13.07 -42.25 -6.28
CA ARG A 340 12.54 -43.45 -6.96
C ARG A 340 11.94 -43.15 -8.33
N SER A 341 11.88 -41.88 -8.74
CA SER A 341 11.35 -41.48 -10.04
C SER A 341 12.25 -42.01 -11.17
N PRO A 342 11.71 -42.34 -12.35
CA PRO A 342 12.52 -42.55 -13.55
C PRO A 342 13.47 -41.39 -13.87
N GLU A 343 13.11 -40.18 -13.42
CA GLU A 343 13.88 -38.94 -13.61
C GLU A 343 14.80 -38.63 -12.43
N ALA A 344 15.01 -39.56 -11.49
CA ALA A 344 15.78 -39.31 -10.27
C ALA A 344 17.16 -38.69 -10.52
N VAL A 345 17.85 -39.10 -11.59
CA VAL A 345 19.17 -38.57 -11.97
C VAL A 345 19.08 -37.06 -12.25
N LEU A 346 18.08 -36.61 -13.00
CA LEU A 346 17.87 -35.20 -13.33
C LEU A 346 17.65 -34.35 -12.07
N TYR A 347 16.84 -34.83 -11.13
CA TYR A 347 16.60 -34.13 -9.87
C TYR A 347 17.84 -34.07 -8.99
N TRP A 348 18.62 -35.16 -8.91
CA TRP A 348 19.88 -35.16 -8.16
C TRP A 348 20.89 -34.19 -8.78
N GLU A 349 21.07 -34.18 -10.09
CA GLU A 349 21.97 -33.25 -10.79
C GLU A 349 21.55 -31.79 -10.54
N ARG A 350 20.26 -31.49 -10.69
CA ARG A 350 19.71 -30.16 -10.42
C ARG A 350 19.95 -29.74 -8.97
N MET A 351 19.68 -30.61 -8.00
CA MET A 351 19.86 -30.30 -6.58
C MET A 351 21.33 -29.99 -6.25
N HIS A 352 22.28 -30.79 -6.74
CA HIS A 352 23.71 -30.55 -6.50
C HIS A 352 24.17 -29.24 -7.16
N HIS A 353 23.74 -28.97 -8.39
CA HIS A 353 24.06 -27.73 -9.08
C HIS A 353 23.57 -26.50 -8.31
N GLU A 354 22.33 -26.52 -7.80
CA GLU A 354 21.81 -25.42 -6.98
C GLU A 354 22.57 -25.25 -5.66
N LEU A 355 22.90 -26.36 -4.98
CA LEU A 355 23.68 -26.32 -3.74
C LEU A 355 25.08 -25.71 -3.96
N ASP A 356 25.72 -25.97 -5.10
CA ASP A 356 27.01 -25.38 -5.45
C ASP A 356 26.92 -23.86 -5.67
N ILE A 357 25.83 -23.38 -6.29
CA ILE A 357 25.57 -21.94 -6.45
C ILE A 357 25.36 -21.29 -5.07
N ILE A 358 24.58 -21.93 -4.19
CA ILE A 358 24.32 -21.43 -2.83
C ILE A 358 25.62 -21.38 -2.01
N ALA A 359 26.48 -22.40 -2.15
CA ALA A 359 27.78 -22.46 -1.49
C ALA A 359 28.71 -21.34 -1.96
N HIS A 360 28.73 -21.05 -3.26
CA HIS A 360 29.56 -20.01 -3.86
C HIS A 360 29.31 -18.63 -3.24
N HIS A 361 28.04 -18.30 -2.96
CA HIS A 361 27.65 -17.03 -2.34
C HIS A 361 27.64 -17.05 -0.81
N GLY A 362 27.80 -18.22 -0.19
CA GLY A 362 27.73 -18.36 1.27
C GLY A 362 26.31 -18.20 1.84
N PHE A 363 25.27 -18.43 1.05
CA PHE A 363 23.87 -18.20 1.45
C PHE A 363 23.20 -19.38 2.18
N ALA A 364 23.96 -20.40 2.58
CA ALA A 364 23.40 -21.58 3.25
C ALA A 364 22.55 -21.23 4.48
N SER A 365 23.04 -20.31 5.31
CA SER A 365 22.34 -19.84 6.52
C SER A 365 21.01 -19.15 6.19
N TYR A 366 20.96 -18.40 5.09
CA TYR A 366 19.73 -17.73 4.64
C TYR A 366 18.64 -18.74 4.28
N PHE A 367 18.96 -19.75 3.46
CA PHE A 367 18.00 -20.81 3.09
C PHE A 367 17.51 -21.59 4.31
N LEU A 368 18.40 -21.86 5.27
CA LEU A 368 18.02 -22.53 6.53
C LEU A 368 17.12 -21.64 7.40
N THR A 369 17.37 -20.34 7.47
CA THR A 369 16.52 -19.37 8.18
C THR A 369 15.13 -19.31 7.57
N VAL A 370 15.01 -19.16 6.26
CA VAL A 370 13.69 -19.13 5.59
C VAL A 370 12.97 -20.47 5.74
N ALA A 371 13.68 -21.61 5.60
CA ALA A 371 13.10 -22.93 5.83
C ALA A 371 12.56 -23.07 7.26
N GLN A 372 13.33 -22.61 8.26
CA GLN A 372 12.89 -22.65 9.65
C GLN A 372 11.65 -21.78 9.89
N ILE A 373 11.59 -20.58 9.31
CA ILE A 373 10.41 -19.71 9.42
C ILE A 373 9.19 -20.38 8.79
N VAL A 374 9.34 -21.00 7.62
CA VAL A 374 8.25 -21.73 6.96
C VAL A 374 7.79 -22.92 7.80
N ASP A 375 8.72 -23.66 8.42
CA ASP A 375 8.38 -24.74 9.35
C ASP A 375 7.61 -24.22 10.57
N ASP A 376 8.10 -23.15 11.21
CA ASP A 376 7.45 -22.53 12.38
C ASP A 376 6.02 -22.04 12.02
N VAL A 377 5.80 -21.49 10.82
CA VAL A 377 4.48 -21.06 10.34
C VAL A 377 3.53 -22.25 10.13
N ARG A 378 4.04 -23.37 9.59
CA ARG A 378 3.26 -24.59 9.42
C ARG A 378 2.87 -25.22 10.76
N ASP A 379 3.77 -25.19 11.74
CA ASP A 379 3.51 -25.70 13.09
C ASP A 379 2.39 -24.90 13.81
N LEU A 380 2.19 -23.63 13.44
CA LEU A 380 1.05 -22.81 13.87
C LEU A 380 -0.27 -23.15 13.15
N GLY A 381 -0.25 -24.09 12.21
CA GLY A 381 -1.38 -24.44 11.36
C GLY A 381 -1.78 -23.30 10.41
N ILE A 382 -0.83 -22.45 10.00
CA ILE A 382 -1.06 -21.34 9.07
C ILE A 382 -0.61 -21.78 7.67
N ARG A 383 -1.45 -21.53 6.66
CA ARG A 383 -1.08 -21.75 5.25
C ARG A 383 0.08 -20.83 4.88
N VAL A 384 1.09 -21.40 4.22
CA VAL A 384 2.28 -20.69 3.74
C VAL A 384 2.66 -21.18 2.36
N ALA A 385 2.96 -20.26 1.45
CA ALA A 385 3.42 -20.56 0.10
C ALA A 385 4.50 -19.57 -0.33
N ALA A 386 5.63 -20.04 -0.86
CA ALA A 386 6.60 -19.15 -1.48
C ALA A 386 6.15 -18.71 -2.88
N ARG A 387 6.59 -17.52 -3.28
CA ARG A 387 6.32 -16.95 -4.61
C ARG A 387 7.56 -16.34 -5.23
N GLY A 388 7.40 -15.83 -6.45
CA GLY A 388 8.45 -15.07 -7.13
C GLY A 388 9.44 -16.00 -7.82
N SER A 389 10.66 -15.50 -8.07
CA SER A 389 11.71 -16.35 -8.66
C SER A 389 12.15 -17.47 -7.70
N GLY A 390 11.94 -17.34 -6.39
CA GLY A 390 12.27 -18.39 -5.41
C GLY A 390 11.60 -19.74 -5.69
N ALA A 391 10.46 -19.75 -6.39
CA ALA A 391 9.79 -20.97 -6.83
C ALA A 391 10.56 -21.74 -7.92
N GLY A 392 11.55 -21.12 -8.58
CA GLY A 392 12.42 -21.77 -9.58
C GLY A 392 13.55 -22.63 -9.00
N SER A 393 13.72 -22.66 -7.67
CA SER A 393 14.74 -23.46 -6.99
C SER A 393 14.19 -24.79 -6.50
N LEU A 394 14.80 -25.88 -6.95
CA LEU A 394 14.54 -27.22 -6.44
C LEU A 394 14.91 -27.33 -4.95
N VAL A 395 15.99 -26.67 -4.50
CA VAL A 395 16.35 -26.64 -3.07
C VAL A 395 15.21 -26.04 -2.24
N ASN A 396 14.62 -24.91 -2.66
CA ASN A 396 13.45 -24.34 -1.98
C ASN A 396 12.26 -25.30 -1.96
N HIS A 397 11.99 -25.99 -3.06
CA HIS A 397 10.92 -26.99 -3.12
C HIS A 397 11.15 -28.18 -2.16
N LEU A 398 12.39 -28.69 -2.09
CA LEU A 398 12.78 -29.83 -1.24
C LEU A 398 12.77 -29.48 0.24
N LEU A 399 13.10 -28.23 0.60
CA LEU A 399 12.95 -27.70 1.96
C LEU A 399 11.49 -27.44 2.33
N GLY A 400 10.57 -27.52 1.36
CA GLY A 400 9.17 -27.18 1.54
C GLY A 400 8.92 -25.68 1.57
N ILE A 401 9.85 -24.82 1.14
CA ILE A 401 9.59 -23.39 1.02
C ILE A 401 8.64 -23.12 -0.15
N ALA A 402 8.95 -23.69 -1.33
CA ALA A 402 8.09 -23.64 -2.51
C ALA A 402 7.25 -24.91 -2.66
N HIS A 403 6.01 -24.76 -3.14
CA HIS A 403 5.10 -25.90 -3.37
C HIS A 403 5.23 -26.50 -4.77
N ALA A 404 5.28 -25.65 -5.79
CA ALA A 404 5.39 -26.10 -7.17
C ALA A 404 6.73 -26.77 -7.46
N ASP A 405 6.73 -27.79 -8.32
CA ASP A 405 7.93 -28.50 -8.76
C ASP A 405 8.62 -27.72 -9.89
N PRO A 406 9.83 -27.20 -9.69
CA PRO A 406 10.52 -26.43 -10.71
C PRO A 406 11.03 -27.27 -11.88
N VAL A 407 11.26 -28.58 -11.69
CA VAL A 407 11.73 -29.45 -12.77
C VAL A 407 10.56 -29.78 -13.69
N GLU A 408 9.41 -30.18 -13.13
CA GLU A 408 8.18 -30.49 -13.89
C GLU A 408 7.72 -29.29 -14.75
N HIS A 409 7.75 -28.08 -14.20
CA HIS A 409 7.28 -26.87 -14.88
C HIS A 409 8.37 -26.15 -15.72
N GLY A 410 9.58 -26.70 -15.80
CA GLY A 410 10.69 -26.10 -16.55
C GLY A 410 11.09 -24.71 -16.04
N LEU A 411 11.18 -24.54 -14.72
CA LEU A 411 11.56 -23.29 -14.06
C LEU A 411 13.09 -23.19 -13.90
N LEU A 412 13.63 -21.99 -14.07
CA LEU A 412 15.08 -21.76 -14.08
C LEU A 412 15.62 -21.28 -12.73
N MET A 413 16.67 -21.93 -12.23
CA MET A 413 17.39 -21.53 -11.02
C MET A 413 18.12 -20.21 -11.27
N GLU A 414 18.72 -20.06 -12.44
CA GLU A 414 19.55 -18.91 -12.80
C GLU A 414 18.78 -17.59 -12.77
N ARG A 415 17.45 -17.65 -12.97
CA ARG A 415 16.56 -16.51 -12.81
C ARG A 415 16.38 -16.10 -11.34
N PHE A 416 16.51 -17.05 -10.41
CA PHE A 416 16.49 -16.82 -8.97
C PHE A 416 17.88 -16.45 -8.43
N LEU A 417 18.89 -17.28 -8.71
CA LEU A 417 20.26 -17.13 -8.24
C LEU A 417 21.22 -17.79 -9.25
N SER A 418 22.29 -17.08 -9.61
CA SER A 418 23.35 -17.56 -10.51
C SER A 418 24.73 -17.16 -9.95
N LYS A 419 25.82 -17.72 -10.48
CA LYS A 419 27.19 -17.38 -10.04
C LYS A 419 27.62 -15.99 -10.54
N GLU A 420 27.04 -15.55 -11.66
CA GLU A 420 27.29 -14.27 -12.31
C GLU A 420 26.58 -13.10 -11.62
N ARG A 421 25.72 -13.39 -10.63
CA ARG A 421 24.90 -12.42 -9.90
C ARG A 421 25.33 -12.31 -8.44
N VAL A 422 25.85 -11.15 -8.04
CA VAL A 422 26.12 -10.80 -6.64
C VAL A 422 25.02 -9.87 -6.13
N VAL A 423 23.83 -10.42 -5.89
CA VAL A 423 22.71 -9.70 -5.26
C VAL A 423 22.02 -10.67 -4.31
N LEU A 424 21.53 -10.17 -3.17
CA LEU A 424 20.76 -10.96 -2.22
C LEU A 424 19.55 -11.63 -2.92
N PRO A 425 19.35 -12.94 -2.72
CA PRO A 425 18.13 -13.60 -3.15
C PRO A 425 16.96 -13.13 -2.29
N ASP A 426 15.82 -12.88 -2.94
CA ASP A 426 14.57 -12.49 -2.28
C ASP A 426 13.60 -13.68 -2.34
N ILE A 427 13.22 -14.20 -1.16
CA ILE A 427 12.26 -15.29 -1.02
C ILE A 427 11.03 -14.76 -0.30
N ASP A 428 10.04 -14.36 -1.09
CA ASP A 428 8.74 -13.92 -0.58
C ASP A 428 7.91 -15.11 -0.11
N ILE A 429 7.25 -14.98 1.05
CA ILE A 429 6.27 -15.95 1.55
C ILE A 429 4.89 -15.33 1.70
N ASP A 430 3.88 -15.97 1.13
CA ASP A 430 2.48 -15.64 1.27
C ASP A 430 1.88 -16.46 2.43
N VAL A 431 1.24 -15.78 3.38
CA VAL A 431 0.56 -16.36 4.55
C VAL A 431 -0.88 -15.87 4.65
N GLU A 432 -1.68 -16.47 5.54
CA GLU A 432 -3.02 -15.98 5.87
C GLU A 432 -2.98 -14.55 6.41
N SER A 433 -3.62 -13.60 5.70
CA SER A 433 -3.68 -12.19 6.11
C SER A 433 -4.22 -11.97 7.53
N ALA A 434 -5.20 -12.77 7.95
CA ALA A 434 -5.84 -12.63 9.26
C ALA A 434 -4.92 -13.04 10.41
N ARG A 435 -3.99 -13.96 10.14
CA ARG A 435 -3.07 -14.53 11.13
C ARG A 435 -1.61 -14.09 10.92
N ARG A 436 -1.34 -13.16 10.00
CA ARG A 436 0.00 -12.65 9.68
C ARG A 436 0.77 -12.14 10.91
N LEU A 437 0.08 -11.46 11.84
CA LEU A 437 0.75 -10.94 13.04
C LEU A 437 1.20 -12.05 13.99
N GLU A 438 0.55 -13.22 13.98
CA GLU A 438 1.04 -14.41 14.71
C GLU A 438 2.39 -14.87 14.14
N VAL A 439 2.55 -14.85 12.82
CA VAL A 439 3.82 -15.16 12.15
C VAL A 439 4.91 -14.18 12.56
N TYR A 440 4.62 -12.88 12.63
CA TYR A 440 5.60 -11.88 13.06
C TYR A 440 6.05 -12.13 14.50
N ARG A 441 5.10 -12.44 15.41
CA ARG A 441 5.41 -12.80 16.80
C ARG A 441 6.25 -14.07 16.89
N ALA A 442 5.98 -15.07 16.05
CA ALA A 442 6.77 -16.29 16.00
C ALA A 442 8.21 -16.02 15.53
N ILE A 443 8.40 -15.23 14.47
CA ILE A 443 9.73 -14.84 13.98
C ILE A 443 10.49 -14.06 15.06
N ILE A 444 9.87 -13.05 15.67
CA ILE A 444 10.49 -12.25 16.74
C ILE A 444 10.82 -13.13 17.95
N GLY A 445 9.91 -14.03 18.35
CA GLY A 445 10.12 -14.97 19.44
C GLY A 445 11.28 -15.95 19.18
N ARG A 446 11.49 -16.33 17.92
CA ARG A 446 12.54 -17.27 17.51
C ARG A 446 13.93 -16.63 17.49
N PHE A 447 14.07 -15.44 16.90
CA PHE A 447 15.37 -14.83 16.62
C PHE A 447 15.74 -13.69 17.59
N GLY A 448 14.78 -13.18 18.36
CA GLY A 448 14.95 -12.07 19.30
C GLY A 448 14.76 -10.69 18.68
N THR A 449 14.35 -9.72 19.51
CA THR A 449 14.13 -8.32 19.10
C THR A 449 15.41 -7.57 18.70
N GLU A 450 16.56 -8.13 19.06
CA GLU A 450 17.89 -7.62 18.71
C GLU A 450 18.35 -8.02 17.30
N ARG A 451 17.64 -8.96 16.64
CA ARG A 451 17.93 -9.46 15.28
C ARG A 451 16.79 -9.23 14.29
N VAL A 452 15.61 -8.88 14.80
CA VAL A 452 14.38 -8.76 14.01
C VAL A 452 13.75 -7.41 14.23
N ALA A 453 13.41 -6.74 13.13
CA ALA A 453 12.61 -5.52 13.14
C ALA A 453 11.66 -5.51 11.93
N THR A 454 10.50 -4.87 12.04
CA THR A 454 9.65 -4.60 10.87
C THR A 454 10.17 -3.40 10.08
N VAL A 455 9.86 -3.30 8.79
CA VAL A 455 10.30 -2.18 7.93
C VAL A 455 9.33 -1.00 8.04
N ALA A 456 9.82 0.23 7.96
CA ALA A 456 8.97 1.42 7.90
C ALA A 456 8.43 1.70 6.48
N MET A 457 7.31 2.38 6.41
CA MET A 457 6.70 2.87 5.17
C MET A 457 6.33 4.35 5.36
N PRO A 458 7.12 5.29 4.81
CA PRO A 458 6.80 6.71 4.85
C PRO A 458 5.52 7.03 4.07
N GLU A 459 4.57 7.68 4.72
CA GLU A 459 3.36 8.18 4.07
C GLU A 459 3.62 9.58 3.52
N THR A 460 3.64 9.73 2.20
CA THR A 460 3.90 11.03 1.56
C THR A 460 2.62 11.83 1.28
N TYR A 461 2.74 13.15 1.24
CA TYR A 461 1.66 14.02 0.78
C TYR A 461 1.25 13.72 -0.68
N ARG A 462 -0.05 13.52 -0.85
CA ARG A 462 -0.78 13.47 -2.13
C ARG A 462 -1.84 14.56 -2.13
N VAL A 463 -2.45 14.84 -3.29
CA VAL A 463 -3.33 16.01 -3.48
C VAL A 463 -4.40 16.15 -2.39
N ARG A 464 -5.06 15.06 -1.99
CA ARG A 464 -6.15 15.09 -0.99
C ARG A 464 -5.66 15.46 0.40
N HIS A 465 -4.52 14.92 0.84
CA HIS A 465 -3.95 15.24 2.14
C HIS A 465 -3.36 16.65 2.16
N ALA A 466 -2.74 17.08 1.05
CA ALA A 466 -2.24 18.43 0.89
C ALA A 466 -3.38 19.46 0.95
N ILE A 467 -4.49 19.25 0.23
CA ILE A 467 -5.71 20.08 0.30
C ILE A 467 -6.23 20.18 1.75
N ARG A 468 -6.29 19.05 2.47
CA ARG A 468 -6.80 19.02 3.84
C ARG A 468 -5.92 19.79 4.82
N ASP A 469 -4.62 19.55 4.79
CA ASP A 469 -3.70 20.17 5.75
C ASP A 469 -3.50 21.67 5.42
N VAL A 470 -3.41 22.07 4.14
CA VAL A 470 -3.36 23.48 3.72
C VAL A 470 -4.67 24.20 4.05
N GLY A 471 -5.82 23.60 3.72
CA GLY A 471 -7.12 24.20 4.00
C GLY A 471 -7.37 24.40 5.49
N ALA A 472 -6.95 23.42 6.32
CA ALA A 472 -7.00 23.55 7.77
C ALA A 472 -6.06 24.65 8.30
N ALA A 473 -4.83 24.73 7.76
CA ALA A 473 -3.87 25.77 8.14
C ALA A 473 -4.38 27.18 7.82
N LEU A 474 -5.10 27.35 6.70
CA LEU A 474 -5.72 28.61 6.26
C LEU A 474 -7.12 28.87 6.84
N SER A 475 -7.60 28.03 7.78
CA SER A 475 -8.91 28.17 8.42
C SER A 475 -10.13 28.10 7.48
N MET A 476 -10.06 27.30 6.41
CA MET A 476 -11.21 27.05 5.53
C MET A 476 -12.29 26.19 6.20
N ASP A 477 -13.52 26.23 5.68
CA ASP A 477 -14.63 25.42 6.20
C ASP A 477 -14.35 23.92 6.02
N PRO A 478 -14.51 23.07 7.05
CA PRO A 478 -14.20 21.64 6.97
C PRO A 478 -15.04 20.86 5.95
N ALA A 479 -16.31 21.25 5.74
CA ALA A 479 -17.16 20.60 4.75
C ALA A 479 -16.72 20.97 3.34
N GLU A 480 -16.30 22.21 3.13
CA GLU A 480 -15.70 22.65 1.87
C GLU A 480 -14.38 21.93 1.58
N ILE A 481 -13.47 21.86 2.56
CA ILE A 481 -12.20 21.12 2.44
C ILE A 481 -12.46 19.66 2.03
N ASP A 482 -13.39 18.97 2.72
CA ASP A 482 -13.68 17.56 2.42
C ASP A 482 -14.31 17.37 1.05
N ARG A 483 -15.20 18.29 0.63
CA ARG A 483 -15.78 18.31 -0.72
C ARG A 483 -14.68 18.43 -1.78
N VAL A 484 -13.83 19.44 -1.68
CA VAL A 484 -12.74 19.70 -2.63
C VAL A 484 -11.78 18.51 -2.66
N ALA A 485 -11.34 18.01 -1.51
CA ALA A 485 -10.42 16.88 -1.44
C ALA A 485 -11.01 15.59 -2.07
N LYS A 486 -12.31 15.35 -1.93
CA LYS A 486 -12.98 14.15 -2.49
C LYS A 486 -13.19 14.21 -3.98
N SER A 487 -13.38 15.40 -4.55
CA SER A 487 -13.52 15.59 -5.99
C SER A 487 -12.26 15.22 -6.77
N PHE A 488 -11.07 15.25 -6.15
CA PHE A 488 -9.83 14.89 -6.84
C PHE A 488 -9.60 13.37 -6.89
N PRO A 489 -9.13 12.82 -8.02
CA PRO A 489 -8.59 11.47 -8.07
C PRO A 489 -7.32 11.33 -7.21
N HIS A 490 -6.83 10.10 -7.03
CA HIS A 490 -5.59 9.86 -6.28
C HIS A 490 -4.35 10.21 -7.11
N ILE A 491 -3.98 11.48 -7.14
CA ILE A 491 -2.84 12.00 -7.90
C ILE A 491 -1.78 12.65 -7.00
N ARG A 492 -0.61 12.95 -7.58
CA ARG A 492 0.42 13.77 -6.96
C ARG A 492 -0.13 15.18 -6.69
N ALA A 493 0.35 15.82 -5.64
CA ALA A 493 -0.11 17.15 -5.29
C ALA A 493 0.35 18.20 -6.31
N ARG A 494 1.53 18.02 -6.92
CA ARG A 494 2.07 18.91 -7.97
C ARG A 494 1.20 19.00 -9.24
N ASP A 495 0.37 17.98 -9.47
CA ASP A 495 -0.47 17.88 -10.67
C ASP A 495 -1.89 18.43 -10.44
N ALA A 496 -2.16 19.06 -9.29
CA ALA A 496 -3.50 19.52 -8.90
C ALA A 496 -4.10 20.53 -9.89
N ARG A 497 -3.34 21.56 -10.29
CA ARG A 497 -3.83 22.55 -11.27
C ARG A 497 -4.02 21.97 -12.66
N ALA A 498 -3.15 21.06 -13.10
CA ALA A 498 -3.30 20.36 -14.37
C ALA A 498 -4.59 19.51 -14.38
N ALA A 499 -4.84 18.76 -13.30
CA ALA A 499 -6.07 17.97 -13.18
C ALA A 499 -7.34 18.82 -13.23
N LEU A 500 -7.36 20.00 -12.58
CA LEU A 500 -8.50 20.93 -12.66
C LEU A 500 -8.75 21.45 -14.08
N ALA A 501 -7.69 21.65 -14.88
CA ALA A 501 -7.81 22.14 -16.24
C ALA A 501 -8.26 21.05 -17.22
N GLU A 502 -7.78 19.82 -17.04
CA GLU A 502 -7.87 18.77 -18.06
C GLU A 502 -9.00 17.76 -17.80
N LEU A 503 -9.43 17.53 -16.55
CA LEU A 503 -10.41 16.48 -16.24
C LEU A 503 -11.87 16.95 -16.39
N PRO A 504 -12.69 16.31 -17.25
CA PRO A 504 -14.10 16.65 -17.41
C PRO A 504 -14.91 16.59 -16.11
N GLU A 505 -14.62 15.61 -15.26
CA GLU A 505 -15.26 15.44 -13.95
C GLU A 505 -14.96 16.58 -12.94
N LEU A 506 -13.92 17.40 -13.19
CA LEU A 506 -13.54 18.55 -12.35
C LEU A 506 -14.00 19.91 -12.91
N LYS A 507 -14.60 19.96 -14.10
CA LYS A 507 -15.01 21.22 -14.78
C LYS A 507 -15.85 22.14 -13.89
N ALA A 508 -16.82 21.58 -13.15
CA ALA A 508 -17.67 22.36 -12.25
C ALA A 508 -16.86 23.03 -11.11
N LEU A 509 -15.93 22.28 -10.52
CA LEU A 509 -15.05 22.76 -9.47
C LEU A 509 -14.06 23.81 -10.00
N ALA A 510 -13.50 23.58 -11.19
CA ALA A 510 -12.62 24.54 -11.86
C ALA A 510 -13.33 25.88 -12.12
N GLY A 511 -14.61 25.85 -12.53
CA GLY A 511 -15.42 27.05 -12.74
C GLY A 511 -15.75 27.82 -11.45
N GLU A 512 -15.87 27.14 -10.29
CA GLU A 512 -15.97 27.81 -8.98
C GLU A 512 -14.66 28.54 -8.65
N PHE A 513 -13.52 27.87 -8.77
CA PHE A 513 -12.22 28.43 -8.38
C PHE A 513 -11.71 29.54 -9.32
N GLN A 514 -12.04 29.50 -10.61
CA GLN A 514 -11.71 30.57 -11.55
C GLN A 514 -12.42 31.90 -11.20
N ARG A 515 -13.65 31.84 -10.69
CA ARG A 515 -14.41 33.03 -10.29
C ARG A 515 -13.85 33.71 -9.03
N GLU A 516 -13.15 32.96 -8.18
CA GLU A 516 -12.52 33.44 -6.93
C GLU A 516 -10.97 33.47 -7.01
N GLY A 517 -10.41 33.57 -8.24
CA GLY A 517 -9.03 33.19 -8.58
C GLY A 517 -7.88 33.75 -7.72
N GLU A 518 -7.94 35.01 -7.27
CA GLU A 518 -6.86 35.58 -6.44
C GLU A 518 -6.81 34.96 -5.03
N LYS A 519 -7.95 34.56 -4.47
CA LYS A 519 -8.07 33.98 -3.12
C LYS A 519 -7.45 32.59 -3.04
N TYR A 520 -7.57 31.79 -4.10
CA TYR A 520 -7.11 30.39 -4.12
C TYR A 520 -5.78 30.16 -4.85
N GLY A 521 -5.20 31.16 -5.52
CA GLY A 521 -3.88 31.01 -6.16
C GLY A 521 -2.76 30.63 -5.17
N ARG A 522 -2.77 31.23 -3.97
CA ARG A 522 -1.84 30.88 -2.87
C ARG A 522 -2.12 29.48 -2.31
N PHE A 523 -3.40 29.11 -2.18
CA PHE A 523 -3.80 27.78 -1.72
C PHE A 523 -3.22 26.67 -2.60
N TRP A 524 -3.38 26.77 -3.93
CA TRP A 524 -2.85 25.76 -4.86
C TRP A 524 -1.32 25.71 -4.89
N THR A 525 -0.66 26.87 -4.77
CA THR A 525 0.81 26.92 -4.69
C THR A 525 1.33 26.19 -3.44
N LEU A 526 0.66 26.33 -2.30
CA LEU A 526 0.99 25.60 -1.07
C LEU A 526 0.67 24.10 -1.19
N VAL A 527 -0.47 23.73 -1.80
CA VAL A 527 -0.84 22.33 -2.05
C VAL A 527 0.23 21.62 -2.88
N GLU A 528 0.68 22.23 -3.98
CA GLU A 528 1.70 21.66 -4.87
C GLU A 528 3.08 21.62 -4.20
N ALA A 529 3.42 22.60 -3.36
CA ALA A 529 4.68 22.63 -2.63
C ALA A 529 4.83 21.52 -1.56
N LEU A 530 3.71 20.93 -1.13
CA LEU A 530 3.73 19.77 -0.23
C LEU A 530 3.98 18.44 -0.95
N ASP A 531 4.00 18.39 -2.28
CA ASP A 531 4.10 17.15 -3.05
C ASP A 531 5.24 16.24 -2.58
N ALA A 532 4.92 14.96 -2.36
CA ALA A 532 5.84 13.91 -1.96
C ALA A 532 6.57 14.08 -0.62
N LEU A 533 6.41 15.20 0.10
CA LEU A 533 7.00 15.36 1.43
C LEU A 533 6.44 14.29 2.40
N PRO A 534 7.27 13.70 3.28
CA PRO A 534 6.81 12.78 4.31
C PRO A 534 5.82 13.46 5.28
N ARG A 535 4.65 12.84 5.47
CA ARG A 535 3.56 13.29 6.34
C ARG A 535 3.43 12.45 7.62
N GLY A 536 3.75 11.16 7.52
CA GLY A 536 3.61 10.16 8.57
C GLY A 536 4.48 8.93 8.28
N VAL A 537 4.52 7.97 9.19
CA VAL A 537 5.21 6.69 9.04
C VAL A 537 4.26 5.59 9.51
N ALA A 538 4.17 4.51 8.74
CA ALA A 538 3.44 3.30 9.09
C ALA A 538 4.37 2.08 9.00
N MET A 539 3.94 0.96 9.58
CA MET A 539 4.62 -0.32 9.40
C MET A 539 4.41 -0.81 7.96
N HIS A 540 5.48 -1.23 7.29
CA HIS A 540 5.40 -1.87 6.00
C HIS A 540 4.55 -3.15 6.12
N PRO A 541 3.58 -3.37 5.22
CA PRO A 541 2.60 -4.46 5.39
C PRO A 541 3.21 -5.86 5.31
N CYS A 542 4.41 -6.01 4.77
CA CYS A 542 5.02 -7.33 4.54
C CYS A 542 6.45 -7.48 5.06
N GLY A 543 7.14 -6.37 5.36
CA GLY A 543 8.60 -6.37 5.44
C GLY A 543 9.07 -6.69 6.85
N VAL A 544 9.80 -7.80 6.99
CA VAL A 544 10.49 -8.18 8.23
C VAL A 544 11.99 -8.24 7.95
N LEU A 545 12.77 -7.52 8.75
CA LEU A 545 14.23 -7.53 8.72
C LEU A 545 14.75 -8.69 9.56
N LEU A 546 15.74 -9.38 9.02
CA LEU A 546 16.46 -10.45 9.69
C LEU A 546 17.95 -10.14 9.60
N SER A 547 18.64 -10.08 10.74
CA SER A 547 20.08 -9.80 10.75
C SER A 547 20.76 -10.55 11.89
N ASP A 548 22.04 -10.26 12.09
CA ASP A 548 22.79 -10.72 13.27
C ASP A 548 22.51 -9.83 14.48
N ALA A 549 23.13 -10.14 15.62
CA ALA A 549 22.97 -9.41 16.88
C ALA A 549 23.36 -7.91 16.82
N SER A 550 24.00 -7.46 15.73
CA SER A 550 24.42 -6.07 15.55
C SER A 550 23.40 -5.20 14.79
N LEU A 551 22.18 -5.69 14.55
CA LEU A 551 21.12 -4.93 13.88
C LEU A 551 20.89 -3.55 14.52
N LEU A 552 20.71 -3.51 15.84
CA LEU A 552 20.39 -2.28 16.57
C LEU A 552 21.53 -1.24 16.61
N SER A 553 22.75 -1.63 16.26
CA SER A 553 23.86 -0.68 16.04
C SER A 553 23.88 -0.09 14.64
N ARG A 554 23.15 -0.67 13.67
CA ARG A 554 23.06 -0.17 12.29
C ARG A 554 21.75 0.55 11.99
N THR A 555 20.66 0.23 12.72
CA THR A 555 19.36 0.84 12.49
C THR A 555 18.65 1.21 13.80
N PRO A 556 18.12 2.45 13.94
CA PRO A 556 17.25 2.79 15.05
C PRO A 556 15.89 2.12 14.86
N VAL A 557 15.29 1.68 15.97
CA VAL A 557 13.95 1.11 15.97
C VAL A 557 12.97 1.96 16.77
N VAL A 558 11.72 1.98 16.32
CA VAL A 558 10.58 2.60 17.01
C VAL A 558 9.50 1.54 17.21
N PRO A 559 8.73 1.57 18.30
CA PRO A 559 7.63 0.62 18.48
C PRO A 559 6.52 0.87 17.46
N THR A 560 5.99 -0.19 16.86
CA THR A 560 4.81 -0.08 15.99
C THR A 560 3.58 0.33 16.79
N SER A 561 2.71 1.13 16.17
CA SER A 561 1.40 1.46 16.72
C SER A 561 0.57 0.19 16.94
N GLY A 562 0.04 0.00 18.16
CA GLY A 562 -0.76 -1.18 18.52
C GLY A 562 0.10 -2.31 19.07
N GLU A 563 0.72 -3.10 18.19
CA GLU A 563 1.44 -4.32 18.57
C GLU A 563 2.76 -4.07 19.31
N GLY A 564 3.39 -2.90 19.15
CA GLY A 564 4.65 -2.56 19.82
C GLY A 564 5.86 -3.34 19.31
N PHE A 565 5.82 -3.86 18.07
CA PHE A 565 6.98 -4.51 17.45
C PHE A 565 8.11 -3.50 17.21
N PRO A 566 9.40 -3.91 17.28
CA PRO A 566 10.50 -3.06 16.86
C PRO A 566 10.39 -2.81 15.35
N MET A 567 10.31 -1.54 14.93
CA MET A 567 10.25 -1.13 13.53
C MET A 567 11.45 -0.27 13.19
N ALA A 568 12.26 -0.69 12.22
CA ALA A 568 13.35 0.13 11.69
C ALA A 568 12.80 1.43 11.08
N GLN A 569 13.48 2.56 11.29
CA GLN A 569 13.04 3.83 10.72
C GLN A 569 13.27 3.95 9.20
N PHE A 570 14.07 3.04 8.63
CA PHE A 570 14.38 3.01 7.21
C PHE A 570 13.28 2.29 6.42
N ASP A 571 13.01 2.80 5.22
CA ASP A 571 12.05 2.18 4.32
C ASP A 571 12.65 1.00 3.55
N LYS A 572 11.85 0.38 2.67
CA LYS A 572 12.27 -0.79 1.90
C LYS A 572 13.56 -0.53 1.10
N ASP A 573 13.65 0.60 0.41
CA ASP A 573 14.77 0.88 -0.48
C ASP A 573 16.04 1.15 0.35
N ASP A 574 15.86 1.91 1.43
CA ASP A 574 16.95 2.26 2.35
C ASP A 574 17.52 1.03 3.08
N VAL A 575 16.66 0.06 3.44
CA VAL A 575 17.06 -1.23 4.02
C VAL A 575 17.91 -2.05 3.05
N GLU A 576 17.49 -2.11 1.78
CA GLU A 576 18.20 -2.86 0.74
C GLU A 576 19.58 -2.25 0.48
N ASP A 577 19.68 -0.92 0.46
CA ASP A 577 20.95 -0.18 0.34
C ASP A 577 21.90 -0.42 1.53
N LEU A 578 21.35 -0.59 2.74
CA LEU A 578 22.11 -0.94 3.95
C LEU A 578 22.55 -2.42 4.00
N GLY A 579 22.24 -3.21 2.97
CA GLY A 579 22.58 -4.64 2.92
C GLY A 579 21.84 -5.49 3.96
N LEU A 580 20.77 -4.94 4.56
CA LEU A 580 19.94 -5.65 5.52
C LEU A 580 19.01 -6.62 4.78
N LEU A 581 18.98 -7.87 5.26
CA LEU A 581 18.12 -8.88 4.67
C LEU A 581 16.66 -8.60 5.04
N LYS A 582 15.84 -8.47 4.01
CA LYS A 582 14.40 -8.35 4.11
C LYS A 582 13.74 -9.68 3.73
N LEU A 583 12.84 -10.16 4.59
CA LEU A 583 11.91 -11.24 4.28
C LEU A 583 10.52 -10.63 4.14
N ASP A 584 9.91 -10.74 2.95
CA ASP A 584 8.53 -10.34 2.76
C ASP A 584 7.58 -11.46 3.19
N VAL A 585 6.89 -11.23 4.30
CA VAL A 585 5.81 -12.08 4.84
C VAL A 585 4.47 -11.43 4.50
N LEU A 586 3.93 -11.82 3.35
CA LEU A 586 2.76 -11.20 2.77
C LEU A 586 1.47 -11.81 3.30
N GLY A 587 0.59 -10.98 3.86
CA GLY A 587 -0.74 -11.39 4.24
C GLY A 587 -1.67 -11.43 3.03
N VAL A 588 -1.95 -12.61 2.49
CA VAL A 588 -2.86 -12.79 1.35
C VAL A 588 -4.26 -13.13 1.86
N ARG A 589 -5.23 -12.26 1.56
CA ARG A 589 -6.63 -12.44 2.01
C ARG A 589 -7.27 -13.71 1.44
N MET A 590 -6.90 -14.09 0.21
CA MET A 590 -7.40 -15.33 -0.38
C MET A 590 -6.94 -16.56 0.41
N GLN A 591 -5.72 -16.57 0.96
CA GLN A 591 -5.27 -17.68 1.80
C GLN A 591 -6.14 -17.79 3.06
N SER A 592 -6.48 -16.66 3.70
CA SER A 592 -7.43 -16.63 4.81
C SER A 592 -8.83 -17.12 4.40
N ALA A 593 -9.33 -16.68 3.24
CA ALA A 593 -10.64 -17.10 2.72
C ALA A 593 -10.70 -18.61 2.46
N MET A 594 -9.67 -19.18 1.84
CA MET A 594 -9.58 -20.62 1.60
C MET A 594 -9.41 -21.41 2.90
N ALA A 595 -8.58 -20.94 3.84
CA ALA A 595 -8.41 -21.56 5.16
C ALA A 595 -9.73 -21.58 5.95
N HIS A 596 -10.46 -20.46 5.94
CA HIS A 596 -11.80 -20.36 6.54
C HIS A 596 -12.79 -21.32 5.89
N ALA A 597 -12.79 -21.43 4.55
CA ALA A 597 -13.66 -22.37 3.85
C ALA A 597 -13.38 -23.83 4.23
N VAL A 598 -12.11 -24.24 4.29
CA VAL A 598 -11.72 -25.60 4.70
C VAL A 598 -12.12 -25.87 6.15
N ALA A 599 -11.84 -24.93 7.06
CA ALA A 599 -12.22 -25.06 8.47
C ALA A 599 -13.74 -25.17 8.65
N GLU A 600 -14.52 -24.44 7.85
CA GLU A 600 -15.98 -24.54 7.88
C GLU A 600 -16.51 -25.86 7.32
N VAL A 601 -15.88 -26.42 6.27
CA VAL A 601 -16.21 -27.77 5.78
C VAL A 601 -15.93 -28.81 6.86
N GLU A 602 -14.75 -28.77 7.49
CA GLU A 602 -14.36 -29.70 8.57
C GLU A 602 -15.33 -29.57 9.75
N ARG A 603 -15.67 -28.34 10.18
CA ARG A 603 -16.63 -28.09 11.26
C ARG A 603 -18.02 -28.64 10.96
N ALA A 604 -18.50 -28.48 9.73
CA ALA A 604 -19.88 -28.78 9.38
C ALA A 604 -20.10 -30.23 8.96
N THR A 605 -19.10 -30.87 8.34
CA THR A 605 -19.20 -32.22 7.75
C THR A 605 -18.29 -33.24 8.41
N GLY A 606 -17.25 -32.82 9.13
CA GLY A 606 -16.17 -33.67 9.63
C GLY A 606 -15.12 -34.04 8.57
N GLU A 607 -15.29 -33.61 7.31
CA GLU A 607 -14.34 -33.85 6.23
C GLU A 607 -13.15 -32.89 6.31
N ARG A 608 -11.94 -33.43 6.42
CA ARG A 608 -10.71 -32.64 6.42
C ARG A 608 -10.12 -32.60 5.02
N ILE A 609 -10.16 -31.42 4.40
CA ILE A 609 -9.62 -31.18 3.06
C ILE A 609 -8.18 -30.70 3.16
N ASP A 610 -7.26 -31.43 2.51
CA ASP A 610 -5.91 -30.92 2.25
C ASP A 610 -5.87 -30.26 0.86
N LEU A 611 -5.96 -28.93 0.84
CA LEU A 611 -5.95 -28.15 -0.41
C LEU A 611 -4.64 -28.26 -1.19
N ASP A 612 -3.52 -28.51 -0.52
CA ASP A 612 -2.21 -28.57 -1.17
C ASP A 612 -1.96 -29.94 -1.80
N ALA A 613 -2.79 -30.94 -1.48
CA ALA A 613 -2.81 -32.27 -2.10
C ALA A 613 -3.84 -32.42 -3.24
N VAL A 614 -4.59 -31.36 -3.60
CA VAL A 614 -5.59 -31.41 -4.66
C VAL A 614 -4.91 -31.61 -6.02
N GLU A 615 -5.23 -32.71 -6.71
CA GLU A 615 -4.68 -33.01 -8.02
C GLU A 615 -5.14 -31.99 -9.09
N GLY A 616 -4.22 -31.67 -10.00
CA GLY A 616 -4.53 -30.88 -11.18
C GLY A 616 -5.38 -31.66 -12.18
N GLY A 617 -6.24 -30.97 -12.94
CA GLY A 617 -6.98 -31.57 -14.05
C GLY A 617 -8.46 -31.87 -13.79
N ASP A 618 -9.02 -31.49 -12.63
CA ASP A 618 -10.41 -31.75 -12.30
C ASP A 618 -11.39 -31.14 -13.33
N PRO A 619 -12.21 -31.97 -14.03
CA PRO A 619 -13.13 -31.49 -15.05
C PRO A 619 -14.17 -30.50 -14.52
N ALA A 620 -14.61 -30.61 -13.26
CA ALA A 620 -15.61 -29.69 -12.70
C ALA A 620 -15.04 -28.28 -12.52
N THR A 621 -13.81 -28.19 -12.03
CA THR A 621 -13.06 -26.94 -11.87
C THR A 621 -12.83 -26.24 -13.21
N TYR A 622 -12.37 -26.94 -14.24
CA TYR A 622 -12.20 -26.33 -15.57
C TYR A 622 -13.52 -26.00 -16.27
N ARG A 623 -14.62 -26.71 -15.98
CA ARG A 623 -15.96 -26.29 -16.46
C ARG A 623 -16.37 -24.95 -15.85
N LEU A 624 -16.11 -24.74 -14.56
CA LEU A 624 -16.35 -23.48 -13.88
C LEU A 624 -15.51 -22.34 -14.46
N ILE A 625 -14.21 -22.56 -14.65
CA ILE A 625 -13.32 -21.52 -15.20
C ILE A 625 -13.78 -21.14 -16.62
N ARG A 626 -14.03 -22.13 -17.49
CA ARG A 626 -14.49 -21.89 -18.87
C ARG A 626 -15.86 -21.24 -18.98
N SER A 627 -16.71 -21.32 -17.94
CA SER A 627 -18.00 -20.64 -17.91
C SER A 627 -17.89 -19.13 -17.63
N THR A 628 -16.71 -18.64 -17.26
CA THR A 628 -16.39 -17.26 -16.84
C THR A 628 -17.10 -16.81 -15.56
N GLU A 629 -17.67 -17.75 -14.80
CA GLU A 629 -18.31 -17.50 -13.49
C GLU A 629 -17.28 -17.52 -12.34
N THR A 630 -16.18 -16.80 -12.55
CA THR A 630 -14.97 -16.80 -11.71
C THR A 630 -14.95 -15.69 -10.66
N LEU A 631 -16.09 -15.08 -10.34
CA LEU A 631 -16.20 -14.07 -9.28
C LEU A 631 -15.67 -14.62 -7.95
N GLY A 632 -14.77 -13.90 -7.29
CA GLY A 632 -14.13 -14.34 -6.06
C GLY A 632 -13.02 -15.38 -6.24
N CYS A 633 -12.75 -15.86 -7.46
CA CYS A 633 -11.59 -16.73 -7.72
C CYS A 633 -10.32 -15.90 -7.88
N PHE A 634 -9.22 -16.38 -7.30
CA PHE A 634 -7.96 -15.64 -7.27
C PHE A 634 -7.39 -15.38 -8.67
N GLN A 635 -6.94 -14.14 -8.94
CA GLN A 635 -6.34 -13.66 -10.21
C GLN A 635 -7.24 -13.66 -11.47
N ILE A 636 -8.35 -14.40 -11.49
CA ILE A 636 -9.20 -14.58 -12.69
C ILE A 636 -10.61 -13.98 -12.57
N GLU A 637 -10.84 -13.06 -11.63
CA GLU A 637 -12.15 -12.46 -11.38
C GLU A 637 -12.41 -11.14 -12.14
N SER A 638 -11.37 -10.39 -12.49
CA SER A 638 -11.53 -9.03 -13.05
C SER A 638 -12.28 -9.08 -14.39
N PRO A 639 -12.98 -8.01 -14.80
CA PRO A 639 -13.74 -7.99 -16.05
C PRO A 639 -12.93 -8.41 -17.27
N GLY A 640 -11.72 -7.86 -17.41
CA GLY A 640 -10.86 -8.20 -18.53
C GLY A 640 -10.22 -9.59 -18.43
N GLN A 641 -9.96 -10.11 -17.21
CA GLN A 641 -9.56 -11.52 -17.04
C GLN A 641 -10.68 -12.47 -17.43
N ARG A 642 -11.92 -12.21 -16.99
CA ARG A 642 -13.09 -13.00 -17.39
C ARG A 642 -13.30 -13.00 -18.90
N ASP A 643 -13.07 -11.86 -19.54
CA ASP A 643 -13.05 -11.72 -20.99
C ASP A 643 -11.93 -12.56 -21.63
N LEU A 644 -10.71 -12.53 -21.10
CA LEU A 644 -9.59 -13.35 -21.58
C LEU A 644 -9.86 -14.85 -21.42
N VAL A 645 -10.23 -15.30 -20.22
CA VAL A 645 -10.64 -16.69 -19.93
C VAL A 645 -11.75 -17.13 -20.89
N GLY A 646 -12.72 -16.24 -21.17
CA GLY A 646 -13.80 -16.47 -22.11
C GLY A 646 -13.34 -16.70 -23.55
N ARG A 647 -12.20 -16.13 -23.96
CA ARG A 647 -11.59 -16.34 -25.29
C ARG A 647 -10.60 -17.51 -25.31
N LEU A 648 -9.79 -17.64 -24.27
CA LEU A 648 -8.75 -18.67 -24.14
C LEU A 648 -9.36 -20.06 -23.94
N GLN A 649 -10.43 -20.16 -23.13
CA GLN A 649 -11.06 -21.41 -22.71
C GLN A 649 -10.05 -22.39 -22.06
N PRO A 650 -9.45 -22.04 -20.90
CA PRO A 650 -8.43 -22.85 -20.23
C PRO A 650 -8.86 -24.29 -19.98
N ALA A 651 -8.00 -25.25 -20.25
CA ALA A 651 -8.26 -26.69 -20.09
C ALA A 651 -7.21 -27.44 -19.27
N ALA A 652 -6.04 -26.84 -19.03
CA ALA A 652 -4.96 -27.40 -18.24
C ALA A 652 -4.34 -26.38 -17.28
N PHE A 653 -3.53 -26.84 -16.33
CA PHE A 653 -2.91 -25.98 -15.33
C PHE A 653 -1.99 -24.93 -15.97
N HIS A 654 -1.22 -25.34 -16.97
CA HIS A 654 -0.36 -24.43 -17.75
C HIS A 654 -1.16 -23.34 -18.48
N ASP A 655 -2.39 -23.59 -18.91
CA ASP A 655 -3.23 -22.53 -19.51
C ASP A 655 -3.52 -21.42 -18.48
N LEU A 656 -3.68 -21.75 -17.20
CA LEU A 656 -3.85 -20.76 -16.13
C LEU A 656 -2.57 -19.95 -15.89
N VAL A 657 -1.41 -20.62 -15.94
CA VAL A 657 -0.09 -19.96 -15.84
C VAL A 657 0.05 -18.91 -16.94
N VAL A 658 -0.33 -19.25 -18.18
CA VAL A 658 -0.27 -18.31 -19.31
C VAL A 658 -1.33 -17.22 -19.21
N ASP A 659 -2.56 -17.54 -18.82
CA ASP A 659 -3.68 -16.58 -18.66
C ASP A 659 -3.31 -15.43 -17.71
N ILE A 660 -2.81 -15.76 -16.52
CA ILE A 660 -2.36 -14.79 -15.49
C ILE A 660 -1.19 -13.92 -15.99
N SER A 661 -0.41 -14.44 -16.94
CA SER A 661 0.76 -13.77 -17.50
C SER A 661 0.41 -12.82 -18.63
N LEU A 662 -0.57 -13.17 -19.47
CA LEU A 662 -0.97 -12.40 -20.65
C LEU A 662 -1.84 -11.19 -20.32
N PHE A 663 -2.67 -11.24 -19.29
CA PHE A 663 -3.58 -10.14 -18.96
C PHE A 663 -2.90 -9.05 -18.13
N ARG A 664 -1.98 -8.31 -18.76
CA ARG A 664 -1.21 -7.21 -18.15
C ARG A 664 -1.10 -6.03 -19.13
N PRO A 665 -0.94 -4.78 -18.66
CA PRO A 665 -0.89 -3.61 -19.54
C PRO A 665 0.12 -3.73 -20.68
N GLY A 666 1.28 -4.33 -20.41
CA GLY A 666 2.33 -4.57 -21.40
C GLY A 666 1.96 -5.54 -22.53
N PRO A 667 1.76 -6.84 -22.23
CA PRO A 667 1.35 -7.83 -23.24
C PRO A 667 0.05 -7.49 -23.99
N VAL A 668 -0.89 -6.80 -23.33
CA VAL A 668 -2.12 -6.30 -23.97
C VAL A 668 -1.81 -5.16 -24.95
N ALA A 669 -0.93 -4.21 -24.58
CA ALA A 669 -0.50 -3.15 -25.48
C ALA A 669 0.30 -3.67 -26.69
N ALA A 670 1.11 -4.72 -26.48
CA ALA A 670 1.89 -5.40 -27.51
C ALA A 670 1.07 -6.37 -28.38
N ASP A 671 -0.24 -6.52 -28.13
CA ASP A 671 -1.15 -7.43 -28.83
C ASP A 671 -0.65 -8.90 -28.83
N MET A 672 -0.03 -9.35 -27.73
CA MET A 672 0.47 -10.74 -27.60
C MET A 672 -0.67 -11.76 -27.41
N VAL A 673 -1.79 -11.29 -26.87
CA VAL A 673 -2.97 -12.10 -26.55
C VAL A 673 -3.58 -12.73 -27.82
N ARG A 674 -3.75 -11.93 -28.88
CA ARG A 674 -4.42 -12.39 -30.11
C ARG A 674 -3.63 -13.48 -30.84
N PRO A 675 -2.33 -13.32 -31.16
CA PRO A 675 -1.53 -14.37 -31.79
C PRO A 675 -1.51 -15.66 -30.97
N PHE A 676 -1.39 -15.57 -29.65
CA PHE A 676 -1.41 -16.75 -28.78
C PHE A 676 -2.73 -17.51 -28.87
N ILE A 677 -3.87 -16.81 -28.74
CA ILE A 677 -5.21 -17.44 -28.81
C ILE A 677 -5.46 -18.05 -30.19
N GLU A 678 -5.10 -17.36 -31.27
CA GLU A 678 -5.30 -17.86 -32.63
C GLU A 678 -4.43 -19.09 -32.92
N ALA A 679 -3.19 -19.12 -32.44
CA ALA A 679 -2.32 -20.30 -32.55
C ALA A 679 -2.83 -21.46 -31.68
N ARG A 680 -3.23 -21.19 -30.43
CA ARG A 680 -3.76 -22.18 -29.47
C ARG A 680 -4.99 -22.92 -29.99
N HIS A 681 -5.87 -22.20 -30.69
CA HIS A 681 -7.10 -22.76 -31.29
C HIS A 681 -6.89 -23.29 -32.72
N GLY A 682 -5.65 -23.30 -33.21
CA GLY A 682 -5.31 -23.80 -34.55
C GLY A 682 -5.83 -22.95 -35.71
N ARG A 683 -6.19 -21.68 -35.45
CA ARG A 683 -6.66 -20.72 -36.47
C ARG A 683 -5.50 -20.04 -37.21
N ALA A 684 -4.33 -19.99 -36.58
CA ALA A 684 -3.09 -19.53 -37.18
C ALA A 684 -1.98 -20.60 -37.04
N PRO A 685 -1.09 -20.77 -38.03
CA PRO A 685 0.02 -21.70 -37.93
C PRO A 685 1.03 -21.25 -36.88
N ILE A 686 1.54 -22.20 -36.10
CA ILE A 686 2.63 -21.97 -35.14
C ILE A 686 3.90 -21.63 -35.91
N ARG A 687 4.59 -20.55 -35.51
CA ARG A 687 5.81 -20.08 -36.17
C ARG A 687 6.90 -19.82 -35.14
N TYR A 688 8.00 -20.55 -35.27
CA TYR A 688 9.21 -20.30 -34.50
C TYR A 688 10.18 -19.42 -35.31
N PRO A 689 11.04 -18.61 -34.66
CA PRO A 689 12.09 -17.88 -35.37
C PRO A 689 13.15 -18.82 -35.97
N HIS A 690 13.42 -19.94 -35.30
CA HIS A 690 14.36 -20.99 -35.72
C HIS A 690 13.97 -22.36 -35.09
N PRO A 691 14.27 -23.50 -35.73
CA PRO A 691 14.02 -24.84 -35.15
C PRO A 691 14.63 -25.06 -33.76
N ASP A 692 15.85 -24.59 -33.50
CA ASP A 692 16.50 -24.71 -32.18
C ASP A 692 15.74 -24.02 -31.04
N LEU A 693 14.84 -23.09 -31.36
CA LEU A 693 14.01 -22.38 -30.39
C LEU A 693 12.64 -23.04 -30.16
N GLU A 694 12.36 -24.15 -30.85
CA GLU A 694 11.09 -24.87 -30.73
C GLU A 694 10.87 -25.34 -29.28
N GLU A 695 11.87 -25.94 -28.64
CA GLU A 695 11.76 -26.46 -27.28
C GLU A 695 11.41 -25.36 -26.27
N ALA A 696 12.08 -24.20 -26.34
CA ALA A 696 11.84 -23.08 -25.44
C ALA A 696 10.46 -22.42 -25.61
N LEU A 697 9.87 -22.51 -26.82
CA LEU A 697 8.64 -21.80 -27.19
C LEU A 697 7.44 -22.74 -27.46
N ARG A 698 7.61 -24.05 -27.31
CA ARG A 698 6.58 -25.07 -27.56
C ARG A 698 5.33 -24.80 -26.73
N ASP A 699 5.53 -24.61 -25.43
CA ASP A 699 4.48 -24.41 -24.43
C ASP A 699 3.67 -23.13 -24.63
N THR A 700 4.15 -22.21 -25.48
CA THR A 700 3.50 -20.94 -25.78
C THR A 700 3.23 -20.73 -27.27
N TYR A 701 3.25 -21.81 -28.05
CA TYR A 701 2.92 -21.80 -29.48
C TYR A 701 3.73 -20.78 -30.29
N GLY A 702 5.02 -20.60 -29.94
CA GLY A 702 5.92 -19.67 -30.63
C GLY A 702 5.84 -18.21 -30.14
N VAL A 703 4.95 -17.89 -29.20
CA VAL A 703 4.82 -16.54 -28.62
C VAL A 703 5.69 -16.43 -27.37
N VAL A 704 6.56 -15.43 -27.28
CA VAL A 704 7.42 -15.25 -26.09
C VAL A 704 6.64 -14.54 -24.99
N VAL A 705 6.37 -15.24 -23.88
CA VAL A 705 5.58 -14.74 -22.74
C VAL A 705 6.43 -14.59 -21.47
N PHE A 706 7.41 -15.47 -21.28
CA PHE A 706 8.14 -15.57 -20.01
C PHE A 706 9.61 -15.12 -20.11
N HIS A 707 10.15 -14.60 -19.01
CA HIS A 707 11.56 -14.26 -18.86
C HIS A 707 12.46 -15.47 -19.11
N GLU A 708 12.05 -16.63 -18.63
CA GLU A 708 12.73 -17.91 -18.80
C GLU A 708 12.91 -18.25 -20.29
N GLN A 709 11.93 -17.91 -21.13
CA GLN A 709 12.03 -18.12 -22.57
C GLN A 709 13.07 -17.21 -23.22
N ILE A 710 13.20 -15.95 -22.78
CA ILE A 710 14.28 -15.07 -23.26
C ILE A 710 15.64 -15.60 -22.83
N ILE A 711 15.76 -16.07 -21.59
CA ILE A 711 16.99 -16.66 -21.08
C ILE A 711 17.38 -17.86 -21.96
N ASP A 712 16.43 -18.75 -22.27
CA ASP A 712 16.70 -19.89 -23.15
C ASP A 712 17.01 -19.47 -24.60
N ILE A 713 16.29 -18.49 -25.17
CA ILE A 713 16.59 -17.96 -26.52
C ILE A 713 18.03 -17.44 -26.60
N VAL A 714 18.45 -16.62 -25.64
CA VAL A 714 19.79 -16.04 -25.60
C VAL A 714 20.83 -17.13 -25.35
N ALA A 715 20.57 -18.05 -24.41
CA ALA A 715 21.49 -19.13 -24.08
C ALA A 715 21.74 -20.07 -25.29
N VAL A 716 20.68 -20.44 -26.02
CA VAL A 716 20.75 -21.31 -27.20
C VAL A 716 21.45 -20.59 -28.35
N MET A 717 20.99 -19.38 -28.72
CA MET A 717 21.53 -18.70 -29.89
C MET A 717 22.94 -18.15 -29.69
N ALA A 718 23.27 -17.64 -28.50
CA ALA A 718 24.59 -17.07 -28.21
C ALA A 718 25.58 -18.10 -27.64
N GLY A 719 25.12 -19.28 -27.19
CA GLY A 719 25.96 -20.32 -26.60
C GLY A 719 26.62 -19.91 -25.27
N CYS A 720 26.04 -18.93 -24.56
CA CYS A 720 26.64 -18.31 -23.39
C CYS A 720 26.25 -18.95 -22.04
N GLY A 721 25.31 -19.89 -22.05
CA GLY A 721 24.72 -20.46 -20.84
C GLY A 721 23.64 -19.57 -20.20
N ARG A 722 22.84 -20.16 -19.30
CA ARG A 722 21.66 -19.51 -18.70
C ARG A 722 21.98 -18.39 -17.71
N GLY A 723 23.07 -18.51 -16.95
CA GLY A 723 23.51 -17.47 -16.00
C GLY A 723 23.87 -16.15 -16.69
N GLU A 724 24.64 -16.24 -17.78
CA GLU A 724 24.97 -15.11 -18.63
C GLU A 724 23.74 -14.56 -19.37
N ALA A 725 22.84 -15.44 -19.83
CA ALA A 725 21.62 -15.03 -20.49
C ALA A 725 20.65 -14.25 -19.57
N ASP A 726 20.55 -14.56 -18.27
CA ASP A 726 19.78 -13.71 -17.33
C ASP A 726 20.43 -12.33 -17.13
N ARG A 727 21.77 -12.25 -17.11
CA ARG A 727 22.49 -10.96 -17.08
C ARG A 727 22.12 -10.10 -18.29
N VAL A 728 22.10 -10.70 -19.48
CA VAL A 728 21.67 -10.05 -20.72
C VAL A 728 20.22 -9.58 -20.62
N ARG A 729 19.30 -10.45 -20.18
CA ARG A 729 17.88 -10.12 -20.01
C ARG A 729 17.68 -8.89 -19.11
N ARG A 730 18.46 -8.74 -18.02
CA ARG A 730 18.38 -7.56 -17.13
C ARG A 730 18.79 -6.27 -17.84
N GLY A 731 19.84 -6.32 -18.66
CA GLY A 731 20.28 -5.17 -19.44
C GLY A 731 19.30 -4.74 -20.53
N LEU A 732 18.32 -5.59 -20.89
CA LEU A 732 17.25 -5.22 -21.83
C LEU A 732 16.28 -4.17 -21.27
N SER A 733 16.27 -3.90 -19.97
CA SER A 733 15.41 -2.85 -19.41
C SER A 733 16.06 -1.47 -19.42
N ASP A 734 17.36 -1.38 -19.73
CA ASP A 734 18.13 -0.13 -19.79
C ASP A 734 18.45 0.25 -21.25
N PRO A 735 17.95 1.40 -21.77
CA PRO A 735 18.16 1.81 -23.16
C PRO A 735 19.63 1.90 -23.58
N GLU A 736 20.53 2.32 -22.69
CA GLU A 736 21.97 2.41 -22.99
C GLU A 736 22.64 1.03 -23.11
N SER A 737 22.19 0.07 -22.32
CA SER A 737 22.67 -1.31 -22.36
C SER A 737 22.12 -2.09 -23.56
N GLN A 738 20.87 -1.82 -23.97
CA GLN A 738 20.23 -2.50 -25.11
C GLN A 738 21.07 -2.43 -26.40
N GLY A 739 21.60 -1.25 -26.74
CA GLY A 739 22.41 -1.07 -27.96
C GLY A 739 23.68 -1.93 -27.96
N ARG A 740 24.35 -2.03 -26.81
CA ARG A 740 25.55 -2.87 -26.65
C ARG A 740 25.21 -4.35 -26.72
N ILE A 741 24.11 -4.76 -26.09
CA ILE A 741 23.64 -6.14 -26.08
C ILE A 741 23.24 -6.59 -27.50
N LYS A 742 22.61 -5.72 -28.29
CA LYS A 742 22.21 -6.01 -29.67
C LYS A 742 23.40 -6.45 -30.53
N VAL A 743 24.48 -5.69 -30.47
CA VAL A 743 25.71 -5.98 -31.23
C VAL A 743 26.32 -7.29 -30.75
N TRP A 744 26.48 -7.45 -29.43
CA TRP A 744 27.00 -8.66 -28.83
C TRP A 744 26.20 -9.93 -29.21
N PHE A 745 24.86 -9.85 -29.15
CA PHE A 745 23.98 -10.97 -29.49
C PHE A 745 24.11 -11.35 -30.97
N ALA A 746 24.15 -10.36 -31.86
CA ALA A 746 24.30 -10.59 -33.29
C ALA A 746 25.64 -11.26 -33.63
N GLU A 747 26.75 -10.80 -33.04
CA GLU A 747 28.08 -11.39 -33.24
C GLU A 747 28.13 -12.85 -32.75
N ARG A 748 27.60 -13.11 -31.55
CA ARG A 748 27.59 -14.46 -30.96
C ARG A 748 26.68 -15.42 -31.74
N ALA A 749 25.49 -14.97 -32.11
CA ALA A 749 24.58 -15.79 -32.90
C ALA A 749 25.13 -16.08 -34.30
N ALA A 750 25.78 -15.11 -34.95
CA ALA A 750 26.44 -15.34 -36.23
C ALA A 750 27.58 -16.36 -36.11
N ALA A 751 28.38 -16.28 -35.03
CA ALA A 751 29.45 -17.25 -34.76
C ALA A 751 28.92 -18.68 -34.53
N ASN A 752 27.70 -18.83 -34.03
CA ASN A 752 27.03 -20.12 -33.84
C ASN A 752 26.26 -20.60 -35.09
N GLY A 753 26.37 -19.92 -36.23
CA GLY A 753 25.82 -20.36 -37.51
C GLY A 753 24.41 -19.86 -37.85
N TYR A 754 23.85 -18.93 -37.08
CA TYR A 754 22.54 -18.34 -37.39
C TYR A 754 22.63 -17.29 -38.51
N GLY A 755 21.71 -17.36 -39.48
CA GLY A 755 21.62 -16.40 -40.57
C GLY A 755 21.18 -14.99 -40.12
N ALA A 756 21.59 -13.96 -40.85
CA ALA A 756 21.32 -12.56 -40.51
C ALA A 756 19.82 -12.24 -40.33
N GLU A 757 18.96 -12.85 -41.14
CA GLU A 757 17.51 -12.65 -41.04
C GLU A 757 16.90 -13.27 -39.77
N THR A 758 17.38 -14.46 -39.38
CA THR A 758 16.97 -15.11 -38.12
C THR A 758 17.40 -14.31 -36.91
N ILE A 759 18.64 -13.78 -36.92
CA ILE A 759 19.17 -12.92 -35.86
C ILE A 759 18.33 -11.65 -35.75
N ARG A 760 18.08 -10.97 -36.87
CA ARG A 760 17.28 -9.73 -36.90
C ARG A 760 15.88 -9.96 -36.34
N ARG A 761 15.17 -10.98 -36.84
CA ARG A 761 13.80 -11.30 -36.41
C ARG A 761 13.74 -11.72 -34.95
N THR A 762 14.71 -12.49 -34.47
CA THR A 762 14.73 -12.90 -33.06
C THR A 762 15.06 -11.73 -32.14
N TRP A 763 15.97 -10.85 -32.55
CA TRP A 763 16.28 -9.64 -31.80
C TRP A 763 15.06 -8.72 -31.69
N GLU A 764 14.28 -8.52 -32.76
CA GLU A 764 13.04 -7.74 -32.72
C GLU A 764 12.06 -8.26 -31.64
N ILE A 765 11.98 -9.57 -31.46
CA ILE A 765 11.17 -10.20 -30.41
C ILE A 765 11.76 -9.94 -29.02
N VAL A 766 13.08 -10.11 -28.85
CA VAL A 766 13.78 -9.91 -27.57
C VAL A 766 13.71 -8.44 -27.11
N GLU A 767 13.91 -7.50 -28.04
CA GLU A 767 13.86 -6.05 -27.81
C GLU A 767 12.44 -5.61 -27.42
N ALA A 768 11.41 -6.08 -28.14
CA ALA A 768 10.01 -5.80 -27.79
C ALA A 768 9.63 -6.37 -26.41
N PHE A 769 10.24 -7.49 -26.00
CA PHE A 769 9.94 -8.17 -24.75
C PHE A 769 10.57 -7.52 -23.51
N GLY A 770 11.68 -6.80 -23.64
CA GLY A 770 12.42 -6.18 -22.52
C GLY A 770 11.59 -5.25 -21.62
N SER A 771 10.40 -4.84 -22.09
CA SER A 771 9.44 -3.99 -21.38
C SER A 771 8.27 -4.75 -20.72
N TYR A 772 8.01 -6.01 -21.07
CA TYR A 772 6.71 -6.68 -20.81
C TYR A 772 6.80 -8.12 -20.30
N GLY A 773 8.00 -8.68 -20.20
CA GLY A 773 8.18 -10.06 -19.79
C GLY A 773 7.67 -10.40 -18.40
N PHE A 774 7.26 -11.65 -18.21
CA PHE A 774 6.79 -12.14 -16.94
C PHE A 774 7.59 -13.33 -16.40
N CYS A 775 7.72 -13.44 -15.07
CA CYS A 775 8.44 -14.54 -14.43
C CYS A 775 7.56 -15.79 -14.39
N LYS A 776 7.92 -16.85 -15.13
CA LYS A 776 7.16 -18.12 -15.15
C LYS A 776 7.08 -18.74 -13.77
N ALA A 777 8.16 -18.71 -12.99
CA ALA A 777 8.15 -19.23 -11.62
C ALA A 777 7.11 -18.54 -10.72
N HIS A 778 6.97 -17.21 -10.84
CA HIS A 778 5.96 -16.46 -10.12
C HIS A 778 4.53 -16.75 -10.65
N ALA A 779 4.38 -16.90 -11.96
CA ALA A 779 3.12 -17.29 -12.61
C ALA A 779 2.60 -18.64 -12.08
N VAL A 780 3.49 -19.64 -12.02
CA VAL A 780 3.19 -20.98 -11.51
C VAL A 780 2.78 -20.92 -10.04
N ALA A 781 3.52 -20.18 -9.21
CA ALA A 781 3.19 -20.01 -7.80
C ALA A 781 1.79 -19.40 -7.59
N PHE A 782 1.34 -18.49 -8.46
CA PHE A 782 0.00 -17.89 -8.40
C PHE A 782 -1.10 -18.74 -9.03
N ALA A 783 -0.77 -19.58 -10.02
CA ALA A 783 -1.74 -20.49 -10.61
C ALA A 783 -2.25 -21.54 -9.60
N VAL A 784 -1.45 -21.92 -8.60
CA VAL A 784 -1.84 -22.84 -7.51
C VAL A 784 -3.07 -22.31 -6.73
N PRO A 785 -3.03 -21.15 -6.05
CA PRO A 785 -4.20 -20.61 -5.35
C PRO A 785 -5.35 -20.23 -6.30
N THR A 786 -5.08 -19.88 -7.56
CA THR A 786 -6.12 -19.71 -8.59
C THR A 786 -6.91 -21.00 -8.82
N TYR A 787 -6.21 -22.12 -8.99
CA TYR A 787 -6.85 -23.42 -9.15
C TYR A 787 -7.56 -23.87 -7.86
N GLN A 788 -6.92 -23.75 -6.69
CA GLN A 788 -7.51 -24.12 -5.39
C GLN A 788 -8.79 -23.34 -5.09
N SER A 789 -8.81 -22.03 -5.34
CA SER A 789 -10.01 -21.20 -5.13
C SER A 789 -11.15 -21.59 -6.10
N ALA A 790 -10.84 -21.88 -7.37
CA ALA A 790 -11.81 -22.37 -8.33
C ALA A 790 -12.35 -23.76 -7.96
N TRP A 791 -11.49 -24.65 -7.45
CA TRP A 791 -11.87 -25.98 -6.98
C TRP A 791 -12.83 -25.90 -5.78
N LEU A 792 -12.53 -25.06 -4.78
CA LEU A 792 -13.44 -24.82 -3.65
C LEU A 792 -14.78 -24.27 -4.11
N LYS A 793 -14.80 -23.34 -5.07
CA LYS A 793 -16.06 -22.80 -5.64
C LYS A 793 -16.85 -23.85 -6.43
N ALA A 794 -16.17 -24.82 -7.05
CA ALA A 794 -16.80 -25.89 -7.81
C ALA A 794 -17.43 -26.96 -6.90
N HIS A 795 -16.73 -27.36 -5.84
CA HIS A 795 -17.10 -28.51 -4.99
C HIS A 795 -17.75 -28.12 -3.65
N HIS A 796 -17.33 -27.02 -3.03
CA HIS A 796 -17.84 -26.55 -1.73
C HIS A 796 -18.25 -25.06 -1.78
N PRO A 797 -19.20 -24.67 -2.66
CA PRO A 797 -19.52 -23.26 -2.91
C PRO A 797 -19.98 -22.50 -1.67
N ALA A 798 -20.81 -23.11 -0.80
CA ALA A 798 -21.29 -22.45 0.40
C ALA A 798 -20.16 -22.05 1.36
N ALA A 799 -19.20 -22.97 1.59
CA ALA A 799 -18.03 -22.72 2.43
C ALA A 799 -17.09 -21.68 1.80
N PHE A 800 -16.91 -21.76 0.47
CA PHE A 800 -16.12 -20.79 -0.28
C PHE A 800 -16.67 -19.36 -0.13
N TYR A 801 -17.98 -19.15 -0.32
CA TYR A 801 -18.59 -17.82 -0.12
C TYR A 801 -18.52 -17.35 1.34
N ALA A 802 -18.61 -18.26 2.33
CA ALA A 802 -18.41 -17.90 3.74
C ALA A 802 -16.98 -17.34 3.97
N GLY A 803 -15.97 -17.98 3.38
CA GLY A 803 -14.59 -17.50 3.40
C GLY A 803 -14.42 -16.15 2.69
N LEU A 804 -14.99 -16.00 1.50
CA LEU A 804 -14.93 -14.75 0.72
C LEU A 804 -15.55 -13.58 1.47
N LEU A 805 -16.74 -13.74 2.05
CA LEU A 805 -17.43 -12.67 2.75
C LEU A 805 -16.77 -12.30 4.09
N THR A 806 -16.10 -13.26 4.73
CA THR A 806 -15.38 -13.04 5.99
C THR A 806 -14.08 -12.27 5.77
N HIS A 807 -13.31 -12.65 4.75
CA HIS A 807 -11.97 -12.08 4.52
C HIS A 807 -11.87 -11.06 3.38
N ASP A 808 -12.92 -10.92 2.56
CA ASP A 808 -13.05 -9.94 1.48
C ASP A 808 -11.79 -9.79 0.60
N PRO A 809 -11.36 -10.88 -0.09
CA PRO A 809 -10.11 -10.89 -0.85
C PRO A 809 -10.18 -10.23 -2.23
N GLY A 810 -11.38 -10.05 -2.78
CA GLY A 810 -11.60 -9.63 -4.17
C GLY A 810 -11.96 -8.15 -4.34
N MET A 811 -12.17 -7.75 -5.59
CA MET A 811 -12.52 -6.36 -5.96
C MET A 811 -14.02 -6.05 -5.90
N TYR A 812 -14.87 -7.07 -5.78
CA TYR A 812 -16.31 -6.92 -5.89
C TYR A 812 -16.99 -6.77 -4.52
N PRO A 813 -18.05 -5.94 -4.41
CA PRO A 813 -18.75 -5.74 -3.15
C PRO A 813 -19.44 -7.03 -2.68
N LYS A 814 -19.55 -7.21 -1.36
CA LYS A 814 -20.20 -8.37 -0.72
C LYS A 814 -21.61 -8.65 -1.28
N ARG A 815 -22.38 -7.61 -1.55
CA ARG A 815 -23.69 -7.68 -2.23
C ARG A 815 -23.64 -8.51 -3.53
N LEU A 816 -22.63 -8.28 -4.37
CA LEU A 816 -22.49 -9.01 -5.63
C LEU A 816 -22.06 -10.46 -5.40
N LEU A 817 -21.25 -10.73 -4.37
CA LEU A 817 -20.90 -12.10 -3.99
C LEU A 817 -22.15 -12.89 -3.52
N LEU A 818 -23.08 -12.25 -2.81
CA LEU A 818 -24.38 -12.86 -2.46
C LEU A 818 -25.24 -13.15 -3.69
N ALA A 819 -25.30 -12.23 -4.65
CA ALA A 819 -26.00 -12.46 -5.91
C ALA A 819 -25.39 -13.64 -6.68
N ASP A 820 -24.06 -13.78 -6.69
CA ASP A 820 -23.36 -14.92 -7.29
C ASP A 820 -23.65 -16.23 -6.56
N ALA A 821 -23.64 -16.22 -5.23
CA ALA A 821 -24.01 -17.37 -4.40
C ALA A 821 -25.43 -17.86 -4.69
N ARG A 822 -26.40 -16.94 -4.80
CA ARG A 822 -27.80 -17.26 -5.17
C ARG A 822 -27.89 -17.92 -6.54
N ARG A 823 -27.16 -17.41 -7.55
CA ARG A 823 -27.13 -18.00 -8.89
C ARG A 823 -26.57 -19.43 -8.91
N ARG A 824 -25.67 -19.75 -7.98
CA ARG A 824 -25.13 -21.11 -7.79
C ARG A 824 -25.97 -21.99 -6.87
N GLY A 825 -27.12 -21.50 -6.41
CA GLY A 825 -28.04 -22.28 -5.58
C GLY A 825 -27.66 -22.36 -4.10
N VAL A 826 -26.81 -21.46 -3.60
CA VAL A 826 -26.50 -21.36 -2.16
C VAL A 826 -27.55 -20.47 -1.48
N PRO A 827 -28.39 -21.00 -0.55
CA PRO A 827 -29.33 -20.18 0.19
C PRO A 827 -28.61 -19.18 1.11
N ILE A 828 -29.06 -17.93 1.11
CA ILE A 828 -28.55 -16.90 2.02
C ILE A 828 -29.45 -16.84 3.25
N LEU A 829 -28.89 -17.13 4.42
CA LEU A 829 -29.60 -17.16 5.68
C LEU A 829 -29.36 -15.85 6.44
N PRO A 830 -30.42 -15.17 6.92
CA PRO A 830 -30.30 -13.84 7.52
C PRO A 830 -29.49 -13.86 8.82
N LEU A 831 -29.10 -12.67 9.29
CA LEU A 831 -28.46 -12.53 10.59
C LEU A 831 -29.43 -12.97 11.71
N ASP A 832 -28.93 -13.67 12.72
CA ASP A 832 -29.71 -14.12 13.88
C ASP A 832 -28.78 -14.16 15.11
N VAL A 833 -29.09 -13.40 16.17
CA VAL A 833 -28.19 -13.34 17.34
C VAL A 833 -28.01 -14.66 18.09
N ASN A 834 -28.86 -15.66 17.86
CA ASN A 834 -28.77 -16.99 18.46
C ASN A 834 -28.04 -18.01 17.57
N ARG A 835 -27.85 -17.72 16.28
CA ARG A 835 -27.29 -18.67 15.31
C ARG A 835 -26.07 -18.15 14.57
N SER A 836 -26.02 -16.85 14.29
CA SER A 836 -24.91 -16.19 13.63
C SER A 836 -23.71 -16.10 14.54
N ALA A 837 -22.53 -16.44 14.01
CA ALA A 837 -21.27 -16.28 14.71
C ALA A 837 -20.63 -14.92 14.39
N VAL A 838 -19.43 -14.68 14.93
CA VAL A 838 -18.63 -13.51 14.59
C VAL A 838 -18.31 -13.46 13.10
N ALA A 839 -17.96 -14.61 12.49
CA ALA A 839 -17.67 -14.76 11.06
C ALA A 839 -18.80 -15.55 10.34
N HIS A 840 -18.78 -15.54 8.99
CA HIS A 840 -19.79 -16.25 8.20
C HIS A 840 -19.62 -17.75 8.36
N ARG A 841 -20.74 -18.47 8.42
CA ARG A 841 -20.74 -19.93 8.60
C ARG A 841 -21.66 -20.62 7.61
N ILE A 842 -21.40 -21.90 7.38
CA ILE A 842 -22.34 -22.76 6.67
C ILE A 842 -23.27 -23.49 7.63
N GLU A 843 -24.51 -23.68 7.20
CA GLU A 843 -25.57 -24.35 7.93
C GLU A 843 -26.35 -25.27 6.98
N LEU A 844 -26.73 -26.45 7.46
CA LEU A 844 -27.53 -27.40 6.69
C LEU A 844 -28.99 -26.92 6.65
N VAL A 845 -29.50 -26.58 5.46
CA VAL A 845 -30.86 -26.09 5.26
C VAL A 845 -31.84 -27.24 5.01
N SER A 846 -31.43 -28.23 4.24
CA SER A 846 -32.21 -29.44 4.00
C SER A 846 -31.30 -30.62 3.62
N GLU A 847 -31.74 -31.84 3.94
CA GLU A 847 -31.17 -33.08 3.43
C GLU A 847 -32.10 -33.64 2.34
N PRO A 848 -31.84 -33.39 1.04
CA PRO A 848 -32.55 -34.13 0.01
C PRO A 848 -32.13 -35.59 0.06
N VAL A 849 -33.09 -36.51 -0.03
CA VAL A 849 -32.81 -37.94 -0.12
C VAL A 849 -32.02 -38.21 -1.42
N GLY A 850 -30.73 -38.54 -1.30
CA GLY A 850 -29.90 -39.02 -2.41
C GLY A 850 -28.93 -38.00 -3.06
N SER A 851 -28.88 -36.75 -2.62
CA SER A 851 -27.84 -35.77 -2.99
C SER A 851 -27.32 -35.10 -1.73
N GLY A 852 -26.00 -34.89 -1.61
CA GLY A 852 -25.39 -34.22 -0.44
C GLY A 852 -26.18 -32.98 0.00
N GLY A 853 -26.29 -32.79 1.33
CA GLY A 853 -27.16 -31.79 1.94
C GLY A 853 -27.06 -30.38 1.32
N CYS A 854 -28.18 -29.66 1.28
CA CYS A 854 -28.21 -28.27 0.83
C CYS A 854 -27.64 -27.36 1.92
N TRP A 855 -26.43 -26.85 1.70
CA TRP A 855 -25.73 -25.95 2.60
C TRP A 855 -26.07 -24.49 2.29
N GLY A 856 -26.60 -23.78 3.29
CA GLY A 856 -26.84 -22.35 3.27
C GLY A 856 -25.73 -21.56 3.95
N LEU A 857 -25.60 -20.30 3.56
CA LEU A 857 -24.64 -19.33 4.08
C LEU A 857 -25.32 -18.44 5.13
N ARG A 858 -24.88 -18.53 6.39
CA ARG A 858 -25.34 -17.68 7.50
C ARG A 858 -24.49 -16.41 7.58
N LEU A 859 -25.16 -15.25 7.55
CA LEU A 859 -24.50 -13.95 7.70
C LEU A 859 -23.91 -13.76 9.10
N ALA A 860 -22.83 -12.98 9.16
CA ALA A 860 -21.98 -12.81 10.34
C ALA A 860 -22.34 -11.57 11.15
N LEU A 861 -22.12 -11.63 12.47
CA LEU A 861 -22.29 -10.47 13.36
C LEU A 861 -21.30 -9.35 13.02
N SER A 862 -20.09 -9.67 12.54
CA SER A 862 -19.06 -8.68 12.20
C SER A 862 -19.45 -7.71 11.10
N ASP A 863 -20.43 -8.04 10.25
CA ASP A 863 -20.86 -7.15 9.16
C ASP A 863 -21.78 -6.02 9.61
N VAL A 864 -22.28 -6.08 10.86
CA VAL A 864 -23.19 -5.07 11.37
C VAL A 864 -22.42 -3.76 11.54
N HIS A 865 -22.80 -2.75 10.76
CA HIS A 865 -22.13 -1.46 10.78
C HIS A 865 -21.94 -0.93 12.21
N GLY A 866 -20.69 -0.64 12.56
CA GLY A 866 -20.28 -0.07 13.85
C GLY A 866 -20.26 -1.04 15.03
N ILE A 867 -20.37 -2.35 14.80
CA ILE A 867 -20.06 -3.37 15.81
C ILE A 867 -18.54 -3.40 16.04
N SER A 868 -18.11 -3.47 17.30
CA SER A 868 -16.72 -3.76 17.64
C SER A 868 -16.48 -5.27 17.70
N GLU A 869 -15.24 -5.72 17.47
CA GLU A 869 -14.85 -7.14 17.63
C GLU A 869 -15.22 -7.67 19.02
N ALA A 870 -15.02 -6.84 20.06
CA ALA A 870 -15.36 -7.18 21.44
C ALA A 870 -16.88 -7.29 21.69
N GLU A 871 -17.71 -6.49 21.01
CA GLU A 871 -19.17 -6.64 21.07
C GLU A 871 -19.63 -7.88 20.30
N ALA A 872 -19.08 -8.14 19.11
CA ALA A 872 -19.41 -9.32 18.31
C ALA A 872 -19.07 -10.62 19.04
N ALA A 873 -17.87 -10.72 19.62
CA ALA A 873 -17.43 -11.87 20.39
C ALA A 873 -18.33 -12.10 21.61
N ARG A 874 -18.62 -11.05 22.39
CA ARG A 874 -19.50 -11.16 23.56
C ARG A 874 -20.91 -11.60 23.20
N ILE A 875 -21.45 -11.09 22.09
CA ILE A 875 -22.78 -11.51 21.61
C ILE A 875 -22.76 -12.99 21.22
N ALA A 876 -21.72 -13.44 20.52
CA ALA A 876 -21.59 -14.85 20.11
C ALA A 876 -21.40 -15.78 21.32
N ASP A 877 -20.56 -15.43 22.29
CA ASP A 877 -20.28 -16.23 23.49
C ASP A 877 -21.50 -16.31 24.44
N GLY A 878 -22.37 -15.31 24.40
CA GLY A 878 -23.61 -15.29 25.18
C GLY A 878 -24.76 -16.13 24.60
N GLN A 879 -24.58 -16.79 23.46
CA GLN A 879 -25.61 -17.62 22.85
C GLN A 879 -25.89 -18.90 23.66
N PRO A 880 -27.13 -19.42 23.65
CA PRO A 880 -28.36 -18.79 23.14
C PRO A 880 -28.98 -17.83 24.18
N TYR A 881 -29.74 -16.86 23.67
CA TYR A 881 -30.54 -15.91 24.41
C TYR A 881 -32.01 -16.34 24.41
N ALA A 882 -32.64 -16.27 25.59
CA ALA A 882 -34.03 -16.70 25.78
C ALA A 882 -35.07 -15.61 25.49
N SER A 883 -34.67 -14.33 25.55
CA SER A 883 -35.55 -13.17 25.31
C SER A 883 -34.73 -11.91 24.98
N LEU A 884 -35.42 -10.84 24.57
CA LEU A 884 -34.78 -9.54 24.31
C LEU A 884 -34.09 -8.95 25.56
N LEU A 885 -34.67 -9.17 26.75
CA LEU A 885 -34.08 -8.73 28.02
C LEU A 885 -32.79 -9.51 28.34
N ASP A 886 -32.81 -10.83 28.15
CA ASP A 886 -31.63 -11.69 28.34
C ASP A 886 -30.48 -11.27 27.40
N PHE A 887 -30.80 -10.97 26.14
CA PHE A 887 -29.84 -10.40 25.18
C PHE A 887 -29.28 -9.05 25.62
N TRP A 888 -30.12 -8.14 26.11
CA TRP A 888 -29.70 -6.82 26.58
C TRP A 888 -28.75 -6.91 27.78
N GLU A 889 -29.03 -7.79 28.75
CA GLU A 889 -28.25 -7.93 29.98
C GLU A 889 -26.93 -8.69 29.80
N ARG A 890 -26.93 -9.79 29.05
CA ARG A 890 -25.75 -10.64 28.80
C ARG A 890 -24.90 -10.14 27.63
N GLY A 891 -25.53 -9.81 26.50
CA GLY A 891 -24.85 -9.32 25.30
C GLY A 891 -24.33 -7.88 25.45
N ARG A 892 -25.01 -7.06 26.26
CA ARG A 892 -24.67 -5.64 26.52
C ARG A 892 -24.29 -4.86 25.25
N PRO A 893 -25.12 -4.88 24.19
CA PRO A 893 -24.83 -4.13 22.98
C PRO A 893 -24.90 -2.63 23.25
N SER A 894 -24.09 -1.83 22.57
CA SER A 894 -24.32 -0.39 22.54
C SER A 894 -25.70 -0.07 21.91
N ARG A 895 -26.35 1.02 22.36
CA ARG A 895 -27.68 1.39 21.86
C ARG A 895 -27.75 1.50 20.33
N PRO A 896 -26.79 2.16 19.64
CA PRO A 896 -26.79 2.21 18.18
C PRO A 896 -26.71 0.83 17.54
N LEU A 897 -25.92 -0.08 18.13
CA LEU A 897 -25.76 -1.45 17.64
C LEU A 897 -27.05 -2.27 17.81
N ALA A 898 -27.68 -2.24 18.99
CA ALA A 898 -28.93 -2.96 19.24
C ALA A 898 -30.04 -2.53 18.27
N GLY A 899 -30.16 -1.23 18.02
CA GLY A 899 -31.11 -0.70 17.04
C GLY A 899 -30.84 -1.20 15.61
N ARG A 900 -29.56 -1.26 15.20
CA ARG A 900 -29.15 -1.80 13.90
C ARG A 900 -29.44 -3.31 13.78
N LEU A 901 -29.18 -4.08 14.83
CA LEU A 901 -29.49 -5.52 14.90
C LEU A 901 -30.99 -5.78 14.74
N ALA A 902 -31.85 -4.98 15.38
CA ALA A 902 -33.29 -5.05 15.20
C ALA A 902 -33.72 -4.68 13.76
N GLN A 903 -33.12 -3.64 13.16
CA GLN A 903 -33.44 -3.19 11.80
C GLN A 903 -33.21 -4.27 10.75
N VAL A 904 -32.11 -5.01 10.86
CA VAL A 904 -31.72 -6.06 9.90
C VAL A 904 -32.32 -7.43 10.20
N GLY A 905 -33.07 -7.55 11.30
CA GLY A 905 -33.79 -8.77 11.67
C GLY A 905 -33.03 -9.77 12.52
N ALA A 906 -31.87 -9.39 13.07
CA ALA A 906 -31.10 -10.28 13.93
C ALA A 906 -31.83 -10.67 15.23
N LEU A 907 -32.85 -9.89 15.61
CA LEU A 907 -33.65 -10.05 16.82
C LEU A 907 -35.09 -10.51 16.52
N ASP A 908 -35.38 -10.92 15.27
CA ASP A 908 -36.74 -11.30 14.83
C ASP A 908 -37.33 -12.46 15.67
N SER A 909 -36.49 -13.26 16.34
CA SER A 909 -36.93 -14.34 17.24
C SER A 909 -37.56 -13.88 18.57
N PHE A 910 -37.45 -12.60 18.94
CA PHE A 910 -37.88 -12.12 20.28
C PHE A 910 -39.12 -11.22 20.28
N GLY A 911 -39.62 -10.84 19.11
CA GLY A 911 -40.73 -9.88 19.02
C GLY A 911 -41.61 -10.11 17.79
N ALA A 912 -42.80 -9.51 17.84
CA ALA A 912 -43.80 -9.67 16.79
C ALA A 912 -43.42 -8.95 15.47
N ASN A 913 -42.69 -7.83 15.55
CA ASN A 913 -42.18 -7.09 14.39
C ASN A 913 -40.96 -6.22 14.76
N ARG A 914 -40.23 -5.72 13.75
CA ARG A 914 -38.97 -4.98 13.94
C ARG A 914 -39.15 -3.58 14.53
N ARG A 915 -40.30 -2.95 14.32
CA ARG A 915 -40.59 -1.62 14.88
C ARG A 915 -40.88 -1.70 16.39
N ASP A 916 -41.61 -2.73 16.81
CA ASP A 916 -41.86 -3.04 18.22
C ASP A 916 -40.55 -3.36 18.95
N LEU A 917 -39.66 -4.15 18.33
CA LEU A 917 -38.33 -4.44 18.91
C LEU A 917 -37.50 -3.16 19.16
N GLN A 918 -37.53 -2.19 18.25
CA GLN A 918 -36.83 -0.91 18.44
C GLN A 918 -37.42 -0.06 19.58
N LEU A 919 -38.75 -0.10 19.75
CA LEU A 919 -39.42 0.56 20.85
C LEU A 919 -39.01 -0.07 22.19
N HIS A 920 -39.11 -1.40 22.31
CA HIS A 920 -38.73 -2.16 23.50
C HIS A 920 -37.25 -1.95 23.88
N LEU A 921 -36.34 -1.92 22.89
CA LEU A 921 -34.93 -1.58 23.12
C LEU A 921 -34.75 -0.16 23.68
N THR A 922 -35.58 0.80 23.24
CA THR A 922 -35.55 2.17 23.76
C THR A 922 -36.05 2.22 25.21
N GLU A 923 -37.04 1.41 25.57
CA GLU A 923 -37.54 1.28 26.94
C GLU A 923 -36.52 0.63 27.87
N LEU A 924 -35.89 -0.48 27.45
CA LEU A 924 -34.81 -1.13 28.19
C LEU A 924 -33.64 -0.18 28.46
N HIS A 925 -33.25 0.64 27.47
CA HIS A 925 -32.20 1.64 27.63
C HIS A 925 -32.58 2.76 28.61
N ARG A 926 -33.86 3.17 28.64
CA ARG A 926 -34.37 4.15 29.63
C ARG A 926 -34.42 3.55 31.03
N GLY A 927 -34.91 2.31 31.16
CA GLY A 927 -34.98 1.58 32.43
C GLY A 927 -33.61 1.38 33.06
N ALA A 928 -32.59 1.04 32.27
CA ALA A 928 -31.20 0.91 32.72
C ALA A 928 -30.57 2.23 33.23
N ARG A 929 -31.08 3.39 32.79
CA ARG A 929 -30.64 4.72 33.27
C ARG A 929 -31.43 5.23 34.48
N GLY A 930 -32.64 4.73 34.68
CA GLY A 930 -33.51 5.09 35.82
C GLY A 930 -33.29 4.23 37.07
N ALA A 931 -32.72 3.04 36.93
CA ALA A 931 -32.46 2.12 38.03
C ALA A 931 -31.15 2.45 38.76
N GLY A 932 -31.22 3.36 39.73
CA GLY A 932 -30.35 3.27 40.90
C GLY A 932 -30.59 1.90 41.57
N GLY A 933 -29.51 1.15 41.83
CA GLY A 933 -29.56 -0.27 42.14
C GLY A 933 -30.61 -0.68 43.18
N GLY A 934 -31.39 -1.73 42.87
CA GLY A 934 -32.22 -2.42 43.86
C GLY A 934 -33.48 -3.11 43.36
N GLN A 935 -34.01 -2.80 42.17
CA GLN A 935 -35.30 -3.33 41.73
C GLN A 935 -35.17 -4.14 40.43
N LEU A 936 -35.29 -5.47 40.55
CA LEU A 936 -35.38 -6.39 39.42
C LEU A 936 -36.76 -6.26 38.76
N PRO A 937 -36.86 -6.08 37.42
CA PRO A 937 -38.14 -6.10 36.74
C PRO A 937 -38.74 -7.52 36.79
N LEU A 938 -39.91 -7.66 37.41
CA LEU A 938 -40.71 -8.89 37.43
C LEU A 938 -41.53 -9.01 36.13
N SER A 939 -40.90 -9.43 35.03
CA SER A 939 -41.63 -9.91 33.83
C SER A 939 -40.70 -10.58 32.80
N GLY A 940 -40.37 -11.85 33.04
CA GLY A 940 -39.68 -12.72 32.08
C GLY A 940 -40.63 -13.32 31.04
N GLY A 941 -41.19 -12.49 30.15
CA GLY A 941 -41.89 -12.98 28.95
C GLY A 941 -40.90 -13.45 27.89
N ARG A 942 -41.18 -14.58 27.20
CA ARG A 942 -40.36 -15.09 26.08
C ARG A 942 -40.42 -14.17 24.85
N GLU A 943 -41.57 -13.55 24.60
CA GLU A 943 -41.79 -12.60 23.50
C GLU A 943 -42.17 -11.23 24.05
N THR A 944 -41.69 -10.17 23.39
CA THR A 944 -42.12 -8.81 23.71
C THR A 944 -43.56 -8.58 23.26
N ALA A 945 -44.41 -8.01 24.11
CA ALA A 945 -45.81 -7.74 23.77
C ALA A 945 -45.92 -6.80 22.54
N PRO A 946 -46.84 -7.05 21.60
CA PRO A 946 -46.99 -6.23 20.40
C PRO A 946 -47.52 -4.84 20.77
N ALA A 947 -46.87 -3.79 20.26
CA ALA A 947 -47.29 -2.40 20.47
C ALA A 947 -48.27 -1.91 19.39
N GLY A 948 -48.58 -2.77 18.41
CA GLY A 948 -49.53 -2.50 17.33
C GLY A 948 -48.94 -1.70 16.15
N LEU A 949 -47.61 -1.55 16.08
CA LEU A 949 -46.95 -0.89 14.94
C LEU A 949 -46.89 -1.85 13.73
N PRO A 950 -47.09 -1.35 12.50
CA PRO A 950 -46.88 -2.16 11.31
C PRO A 950 -45.39 -2.43 11.12
N ASP A 951 -45.06 -3.64 10.66
CA ASP A 951 -43.67 -4.02 10.39
C ASP A 951 -43.06 -3.22 9.22
N LEU A 952 -41.74 -3.32 9.05
CA LEU A 952 -41.03 -2.73 7.91
C LEU A 952 -41.51 -3.35 6.60
N SER A 953 -41.84 -2.49 5.62
CA SER A 953 -42.11 -2.92 4.24
C SER A 953 -40.87 -3.57 3.60
N SER A 954 -41.07 -4.30 2.51
CA SER A 954 -39.96 -4.96 1.79
C SER A 954 -38.88 -3.98 1.32
N ALA A 955 -39.24 -2.77 0.90
CA ALA A 955 -38.31 -1.72 0.51
C ALA A 955 -37.55 -1.13 1.71
N GLU A 956 -38.22 -0.92 2.85
CA GLU A 956 -37.58 -0.47 4.09
C GLU A 956 -36.60 -1.53 4.64
N ARG A 957 -36.96 -2.82 4.56
CA ARG A 957 -36.07 -3.92 4.95
C ARG A 957 -34.80 -3.95 4.11
N LEU A 958 -34.94 -3.88 2.78
CA LEU A 958 -33.79 -3.84 1.87
C LEU A 958 -32.91 -2.61 2.10
N SER A 959 -33.53 -1.44 2.30
CA SER A 959 -32.81 -0.21 2.64
C SER A 959 -32.04 -0.33 3.97
N ALA A 960 -32.64 -0.97 4.98
CA ALA A 960 -31.97 -1.26 6.24
C ALA A 960 -30.80 -2.25 6.07
N GLU A 961 -30.98 -3.32 5.29
CA GLU A 961 -29.92 -4.29 4.98
C GLU A 961 -28.74 -3.63 4.25
N LEU A 962 -29.00 -2.80 3.23
CA LEU A 962 -27.94 -2.05 2.53
C LEU A 962 -27.28 -0.99 3.42
N GLY A 963 -28.07 -0.31 4.27
CA GLY A 963 -27.55 0.72 5.17
C GLY A 963 -26.70 0.18 6.32
N VAL A 964 -27.05 -0.99 6.85
CA VAL A 964 -26.41 -1.58 8.05
C VAL A 964 -25.41 -2.67 7.70
N LEU A 965 -25.71 -3.52 6.71
CA LEU A 965 -24.85 -4.65 6.32
C LEU A 965 -24.12 -4.40 5.00
N SER A 966 -24.52 -3.39 4.23
CA SER A 966 -24.03 -3.18 2.85
C SER A 966 -24.26 -4.40 1.94
N MET A 967 -25.28 -5.18 2.26
CA MET A 967 -25.65 -6.43 1.61
C MET A 967 -27.15 -6.46 1.37
N ASP A 968 -27.59 -7.11 0.31
CA ASP A 968 -29.00 -7.26 -0.05
C ASP A 968 -29.49 -8.66 0.33
N ALA A 969 -29.45 -9.00 1.63
CA ALA A 969 -29.58 -10.36 2.16
C ALA A 969 -30.90 -11.05 1.81
N SER A 970 -32.01 -10.31 1.84
CA SER A 970 -33.35 -10.84 1.59
C SER A 970 -33.65 -11.07 0.10
N ARG A 971 -33.28 -10.13 -0.78
CA ARG A 971 -33.52 -10.17 -2.24
C ARG A 971 -32.59 -9.20 -2.96
N ASN A 972 -32.47 -9.29 -4.28
CA ASN A 972 -31.56 -8.43 -5.03
C ASN A 972 -32.10 -6.99 -5.15
N LEU A 973 -31.21 -6.00 -5.10
CA LEU A 973 -31.58 -4.59 -5.25
C LEU A 973 -32.35 -4.29 -6.55
N MET A 974 -31.99 -4.94 -7.65
CA MET A 974 -32.61 -4.70 -8.95
C MET A 974 -34.01 -5.32 -9.08
N ASP A 975 -34.42 -6.19 -8.15
CA ASP A 975 -35.74 -6.82 -8.19
C ASP A 975 -36.87 -5.78 -8.06
N ASP A 976 -36.67 -4.69 -7.30
CA ASP A 976 -37.64 -3.60 -7.16
C ASP A 976 -37.82 -2.77 -8.44
N HIS A 977 -36.82 -2.79 -9.33
CA HIS A 977 -36.84 -2.03 -10.58
C HIS A 977 -37.27 -2.88 -11.77
N ARG A 978 -37.42 -4.20 -11.61
CA ARG A 978 -37.59 -5.14 -12.72
C ARG A 978 -38.80 -4.86 -13.61
N ALA A 979 -39.94 -4.52 -13.01
CA ALA A 979 -41.15 -4.15 -13.77
C ALA A 979 -40.91 -2.91 -14.67
N PHE A 980 -40.22 -1.90 -14.15
CA PHE A 980 -39.89 -0.70 -14.91
C PHE A 980 -38.85 -0.98 -16.00
N LEU A 981 -37.86 -1.83 -15.72
CA LEU A 981 -36.85 -2.24 -16.71
C LEU A 981 -37.46 -3.05 -17.85
N ASP A 982 -38.41 -3.94 -17.55
CA ASP A 982 -39.15 -4.71 -18.56
C ASP A 982 -40.02 -3.79 -19.44
N GLU A 983 -40.69 -2.78 -18.85
CA GLU A 983 -41.44 -1.74 -19.58
C GLU A 983 -40.55 -0.93 -20.53
N LEU A 984 -39.31 -0.63 -20.14
CA LEU A 984 -38.33 0.09 -20.96
C LEU A 984 -37.63 -0.79 -22.02
N GLY A 985 -37.89 -2.11 -22.03
CA GLY A 985 -37.25 -3.05 -22.96
C GLY A 985 -35.76 -3.28 -22.66
N VAL A 986 -35.35 -3.16 -21.40
CA VAL A 986 -33.97 -3.37 -20.97
C VAL A 986 -33.58 -4.84 -21.11
N VAL A 987 -32.42 -5.09 -21.71
CA VAL A 987 -31.86 -6.44 -21.89
C VAL A 987 -31.11 -6.84 -20.62
N SER A 988 -31.53 -7.93 -19.98
CA SER A 988 -30.83 -8.50 -18.83
C SER A 988 -29.50 -9.14 -19.22
N ALA A 989 -28.55 -9.19 -18.29
CA ALA A 989 -27.23 -9.81 -18.45
C ALA A 989 -27.35 -11.28 -18.90
N ARG A 990 -28.36 -12.00 -18.40
CA ARG A 990 -28.64 -13.37 -18.84
C ARG A 990 -29.03 -13.43 -20.32
N ARG A 991 -29.91 -12.55 -20.79
CA ARG A 991 -30.36 -12.49 -22.20
C ARG A 991 -29.30 -11.90 -23.13
N LEU A 992 -28.42 -11.06 -22.62
CA LEU A 992 -27.31 -10.48 -23.37
C LEU A 992 -26.41 -11.56 -23.98
N ARG A 993 -26.32 -12.73 -23.34
CA ARG A 993 -25.61 -13.91 -23.84
C ARG A 993 -26.19 -14.49 -25.13
N ASP A 994 -27.42 -14.14 -25.50
CA ASP A 994 -28.10 -14.58 -26.72
C ASP A 994 -28.21 -13.47 -27.78
N THR A 995 -27.91 -12.21 -27.42
CA THR A 995 -27.99 -11.03 -28.31
C THR A 995 -26.91 -11.02 -29.38
N ARG A 996 -27.21 -10.53 -30.59
CA ARG A 996 -26.25 -10.55 -31.72
C ARG A 996 -25.18 -9.47 -31.56
N HIS A 997 -24.03 -9.71 -32.19
CA HIS A 997 -22.99 -8.68 -32.28
C HIS A 997 -23.49 -7.49 -33.11
N GLY A 998 -23.22 -6.27 -32.65
CA GLY A 998 -23.59 -5.02 -33.33
C GLY A 998 -25.00 -4.52 -33.00
N GLU A 999 -25.77 -5.23 -32.17
CA GLU A 999 -27.13 -4.84 -31.79
C GLU A 999 -27.10 -3.74 -30.71
N THR A 1000 -27.95 -2.72 -30.88
CA THR A 1000 -28.11 -1.64 -29.88
C THR A 1000 -29.06 -2.10 -28.79
N VAL A 1001 -28.61 -2.00 -27.54
CA VAL A 1001 -29.35 -2.45 -26.36
C VAL A 1001 -29.41 -1.36 -25.29
N LEU A 1002 -30.46 -1.44 -24.46
CA LEU A 1002 -30.50 -0.79 -23.16
C LEU A 1002 -30.14 -1.82 -22.10
N VAL A 1003 -29.20 -1.49 -21.22
CA VAL A 1003 -28.79 -2.32 -20.09
C VAL A 1003 -28.85 -1.48 -18.82
N ALA A 1004 -29.26 -2.08 -17.71
CA ALA A 1004 -29.35 -1.40 -16.42
C ALA A 1004 -28.79 -2.26 -15.31
N GLY A 1005 -28.31 -1.63 -14.25
CA GLY A 1005 -27.83 -2.33 -13.08
C GLY A 1005 -27.22 -1.42 -12.03
N ALA A 1006 -26.93 -2.01 -10.88
CA ALA A 1006 -26.14 -1.38 -9.84
C ALA A 1006 -24.66 -1.44 -10.22
N LYS A 1007 -23.97 -0.30 -10.16
CA LYS A 1007 -22.55 -0.22 -10.43
C LYS A 1007 -21.76 -1.07 -9.43
N ALA A 1008 -20.96 -1.99 -9.95
CA ALA A 1008 -20.15 -2.91 -9.15
C ALA A 1008 -18.65 -2.56 -9.18
N ALA A 1009 -18.14 -2.08 -10.31
CA ALA A 1009 -16.75 -1.67 -10.47
C ALA A 1009 -16.59 -0.64 -11.60
N THR A 1010 -15.63 0.28 -11.46
CA THR A 1010 -15.24 1.23 -12.52
C THR A 1010 -13.72 1.34 -12.61
N GLN A 1011 -13.17 1.27 -13.81
CA GLN A 1011 -11.73 1.31 -14.08
C GLN A 1011 -11.43 2.17 -15.31
N THR A 1012 -10.33 2.91 -15.29
CA THR A 1012 -9.82 3.64 -16.46
C THR A 1012 -8.37 3.24 -16.72
N PRO A 1013 -8.10 2.05 -17.28
CA PRO A 1013 -6.75 1.58 -17.54
C PRO A 1013 -6.15 2.25 -18.79
N PRO A 1014 -4.81 2.31 -18.89
CA PRO A 1014 -4.14 2.82 -20.05
C PRO A 1014 -4.32 1.90 -21.26
N ILE A 1015 -4.60 2.48 -22.42
CA ILE A 1015 -4.79 1.76 -23.67
C ILE A 1015 -3.88 2.27 -24.79
N ARG A 1016 -3.57 1.38 -25.74
CA ARG A 1016 -2.65 1.63 -26.86
C ARG A 1016 -3.03 2.84 -27.71
N SER A 1017 -4.31 3.15 -27.86
CA SER A 1017 -4.74 4.28 -28.69
C SER A 1017 -4.40 5.65 -28.09
N GLY A 1018 -3.92 5.70 -26.85
CA GLY A 1018 -3.64 6.94 -26.13
C GLY A 1018 -4.89 7.70 -25.70
N LYS A 1019 -6.10 7.27 -26.11
CA LYS A 1019 -7.37 7.84 -25.66
C LYS A 1019 -7.77 7.29 -24.28
N ARG A 1020 -8.50 8.09 -23.49
CA ARG A 1020 -9.06 7.62 -22.21
C ARG A 1020 -10.27 6.71 -22.48
N VAL A 1021 -10.36 5.57 -21.80
CA VAL A 1021 -11.54 4.68 -21.82
C VAL A 1021 -11.98 4.38 -20.40
N ILE A 1022 -13.29 4.44 -20.15
CA ILE A 1022 -13.89 4.09 -18.86
C ILE A 1022 -14.56 2.72 -19.00
N PHE A 1023 -14.10 1.73 -18.22
CA PHE A 1023 -14.76 0.44 -18.09
C PHE A 1023 -15.61 0.43 -16.82
N THR A 1024 -16.85 -0.04 -16.94
CA THR A 1024 -17.77 -0.14 -15.80
C THR A 1024 -18.49 -1.48 -15.83
N THR A 1025 -18.58 -2.18 -14.71
CA THR A 1025 -19.37 -3.41 -14.58
C THR A 1025 -20.67 -3.10 -13.84
N LEU A 1026 -21.80 -3.49 -14.43
CA LEU A 1026 -23.12 -3.43 -13.81
C LEU A 1026 -23.58 -4.81 -13.35
N ASP A 1027 -24.29 -4.85 -12.23
CA ASP A 1027 -25.00 -6.02 -11.72
C ASP A 1027 -26.52 -5.78 -11.84
N ASP A 1028 -27.19 -6.62 -12.62
CA ASP A 1028 -28.64 -6.57 -12.83
C ASP A 1028 -29.41 -7.64 -12.02
N GLY A 1029 -28.71 -8.37 -11.15
CA GLY A 1029 -29.23 -9.51 -10.38
C GLY A 1029 -29.24 -10.83 -11.15
N THR A 1030 -29.33 -10.81 -12.50
CA THR A 1030 -29.26 -12.01 -13.35
C THR A 1030 -27.83 -12.36 -13.79
N GLY A 1031 -26.93 -11.39 -13.74
CA GLY A 1031 -25.52 -11.54 -14.08
C GLY A 1031 -24.80 -10.19 -14.13
N LEU A 1032 -23.64 -10.19 -14.78
CA LEU A 1032 -22.83 -8.99 -14.96
C LEU A 1032 -22.86 -8.50 -16.40
N VAL A 1033 -22.88 -7.18 -16.55
CA VAL A 1033 -22.74 -6.49 -17.84
C VAL A 1033 -21.49 -5.63 -17.78
N ASP A 1034 -20.49 -5.99 -18.58
CA ASP A 1034 -19.24 -5.24 -18.70
C ASP A 1034 -19.39 -4.17 -19.81
N LEU A 1035 -19.20 -2.91 -19.43
CA LEU A 1035 -19.35 -1.72 -20.27
C LEU A 1035 -17.99 -1.09 -20.59
N ALA A 1036 -17.87 -0.49 -21.77
CA ALA A 1036 -16.75 0.36 -22.16
C ALA A 1036 -17.25 1.69 -22.76
N PHE A 1037 -16.76 2.82 -22.25
CA PHE A 1037 -17.05 4.17 -22.72
C PHE A 1037 -15.77 4.80 -23.29
N PHE A 1038 -15.77 5.05 -24.59
CA PHE A 1038 -14.65 5.70 -25.28
C PHE A 1038 -14.76 7.22 -25.19
N ASP A 1039 -13.64 7.90 -25.40
CA ASP A 1039 -13.46 9.36 -25.29
C ASP A 1039 -14.63 10.17 -25.90
N ASP A 1040 -15.08 9.77 -27.09
CA ASP A 1040 -16.16 10.42 -27.84
C ASP A 1040 -17.52 10.43 -27.09
N SER A 1041 -17.69 9.58 -26.06
CA SER A 1041 -18.88 9.49 -25.20
C SER A 1041 -18.73 10.19 -23.84
N HIS A 1042 -17.52 10.61 -23.45
CA HIS A 1042 -17.23 11.06 -22.08
C HIS A 1042 -17.98 12.32 -21.67
N ASP A 1043 -18.14 13.29 -22.57
CA ASP A 1043 -18.91 14.50 -22.28
C ASP A 1043 -20.39 14.18 -21.96
N ALA A 1044 -20.95 13.13 -22.55
CA ALA A 1044 -22.33 12.71 -22.33
C ALA A 1044 -22.52 11.86 -21.07
N CYS A 1045 -21.51 11.05 -20.68
CA CYS A 1045 -21.71 10.01 -19.68
C CYS A 1045 -20.73 10.03 -18.49
N ALA A 1046 -19.54 10.63 -18.60
CA ALA A 1046 -18.47 10.45 -17.59
C ALA A 1046 -18.91 10.94 -16.21
N HIS A 1047 -19.51 12.12 -16.12
CA HIS A 1047 -20.01 12.65 -14.85
C HIS A 1047 -21.02 11.68 -14.19
N THR A 1048 -22.02 11.21 -14.94
CA THR A 1048 -23.02 10.25 -14.47
C THR A 1048 -22.40 8.91 -14.07
N VAL A 1049 -21.49 8.37 -14.88
CA VAL A 1049 -20.81 7.10 -14.61
C VAL A 1049 -19.98 7.17 -13.32
N PHE A 1050 -19.32 8.29 -13.04
CA PHE A 1050 -18.55 8.45 -11.79
C PHE A 1050 -19.42 8.77 -10.57
N HIS A 1051 -20.51 9.53 -10.72
CA HIS A 1051 -21.29 10.05 -9.59
C HIS A 1051 -22.60 9.31 -9.29
N SER A 1052 -23.10 8.45 -10.19
CA SER A 1052 -24.34 7.67 -9.99
C SER A 1052 -24.05 6.21 -9.66
N TRP A 1053 -24.89 5.62 -8.82
CA TRP A 1053 -24.78 4.22 -8.39
C TRP A 1053 -25.65 3.27 -9.21
N LEU A 1054 -26.90 3.67 -9.50
CA LEU A 1054 -27.81 2.92 -10.38
C LEU A 1054 -27.75 3.55 -11.78
N LEU A 1055 -27.38 2.75 -12.77
CA LEU A 1055 -27.15 3.24 -14.13
C LEU A 1055 -28.11 2.55 -15.10
N LEU A 1056 -28.65 3.36 -16.02
CA LEU A 1056 -29.23 2.91 -17.27
C LEU A 1056 -28.28 3.34 -18.40
N VAL A 1057 -27.89 2.41 -19.25
CA VAL A 1057 -26.89 2.64 -20.31
C VAL A 1057 -27.44 2.19 -21.65
N ARG A 1058 -27.31 3.05 -22.65
CA ARG A 1058 -27.53 2.73 -24.06
C ARG A 1058 -26.19 2.40 -24.69
N GLY A 1059 -26.11 1.29 -25.40
CA GLY A 1059 -24.87 0.89 -26.05
C GLY A 1059 -25.00 -0.23 -27.07
N VAL A 1060 -23.88 -0.61 -27.68
CA VAL A 1060 -23.81 -1.62 -28.75
C VAL A 1060 -23.08 -2.87 -28.27
N VAL A 1061 -23.65 -4.05 -28.54
CA VAL A 1061 -23.08 -5.33 -28.10
C VAL A 1061 -21.83 -5.72 -28.92
N GLN A 1062 -20.73 -6.03 -28.23
CA GLN A 1062 -19.47 -6.50 -28.79
C GLN A 1062 -19.20 -7.94 -28.35
N ARG A 1063 -18.93 -8.83 -29.32
CA ARG A 1063 -18.54 -10.23 -29.08
C ARG A 1063 -17.17 -10.49 -29.69
N ARG A 1064 -16.23 -10.98 -28.88
CA ARG A 1064 -14.83 -11.19 -29.29
C ARG A 1064 -14.33 -12.63 -29.08
N GLY A 1065 -15.18 -13.52 -28.58
CA GLY A 1065 -14.89 -14.94 -28.42
C GLY A 1065 -16.12 -15.75 -27.98
N PRO A 1066 -15.95 -17.06 -27.72
CA PRO A 1066 -17.07 -17.96 -27.41
C PRO A 1066 -17.89 -17.52 -26.18
N ARG A 1067 -17.22 -16.97 -25.15
CA ARG A 1067 -17.83 -16.53 -23.89
C ARG A 1067 -17.47 -15.08 -23.51
N SER A 1068 -16.92 -14.31 -24.46
CA SER A 1068 -16.48 -12.93 -24.27
C SER A 1068 -17.50 -11.94 -24.85
N LEU A 1069 -18.06 -11.10 -23.97
CA LEU A 1069 -19.21 -10.23 -24.23
C LEU A 1069 -19.04 -8.90 -23.48
N SER A 1070 -19.19 -7.77 -24.18
CA SER A 1070 -19.17 -6.43 -23.58
C SER A 1070 -20.13 -5.50 -24.32
N VAL A 1071 -20.53 -4.38 -23.71
CA VAL A 1071 -21.35 -3.34 -24.36
C VAL A 1071 -20.56 -2.05 -24.44
N VAL A 1072 -20.50 -1.44 -25.64
CA VAL A 1072 -19.89 -0.12 -25.82
C VAL A 1072 -20.96 0.94 -25.54
N GLY A 1073 -20.81 1.65 -24.44
CA GLY A 1073 -21.78 2.65 -23.99
C GLY A 1073 -21.68 3.95 -24.80
N ALA A 1074 -22.83 4.46 -25.24
CA ALA A 1074 -22.96 5.74 -25.93
C ALA A 1074 -23.52 6.84 -25.01
N ALA A 1075 -24.43 6.48 -24.09
CA ALA A 1075 -25.04 7.40 -23.13
C ALA A 1075 -25.37 6.67 -21.82
N ALA A 1076 -25.34 7.40 -20.70
CA ALA A 1076 -25.66 6.89 -19.38
C ALA A 1076 -26.54 7.87 -18.59
N TRP A 1077 -27.55 7.33 -17.90
CA TRP A 1077 -28.48 8.07 -17.05
C TRP A 1077 -28.51 7.49 -15.64
N ASN A 1078 -28.82 8.34 -14.67
CA ASN A 1078 -29.07 7.92 -13.29
C ASN A 1078 -30.46 7.27 -13.20
N LEU A 1079 -30.51 5.97 -12.92
CA LEU A 1079 -31.76 5.22 -12.86
C LEU A 1079 -32.68 5.71 -11.73
N ALA A 1080 -32.12 6.21 -10.62
CA ALA A 1080 -32.92 6.73 -9.51
C ALA A 1080 -33.74 7.96 -9.94
N GLU A 1081 -33.12 8.89 -10.68
CA GLU A 1081 -33.80 10.06 -11.24
C GLU A 1081 -34.89 9.66 -12.25
N LEU A 1082 -34.65 8.63 -13.07
CA LEU A 1082 -35.65 8.13 -14.01
C LEU A 1082 -36.86 7.49 -13.32
N VAL A 1083 -36.66 6.85 -12.17
CA VAL A 1083 -37.74 6.28 -11.36
C VAL A 1083 -38.59 7.39 -10.72
N GLU A 1084 -37.95 8.46 -10.24
CA GLU A 1084 -38.65 9.66 -9.73
C GLU A 1084 -39.46 10.34 -10.85
N LEU A 1085 -38.85 10.54 -12.03
CA LEU A 1085 -39.53 11.07 -13.22
C LEU A 1085 -40.73 10.21 -13.63
N ARG A 1086 -40.62 8.88 -13.60
CA ARG A 1086 -41.75 7.98 -13.88
C ARG A 1086 -42.90 8.19 -12.88
N ALA A 1087 -42.58 8.41 -11.60
CA ALA A 1087 -43.58 8.61 -10.56
C ALA A 1087 -44.32 9.95 -10.69
N GLU A 1088 -43.64 10.99 -11.18
CA GLU A 1088 -44.19 12.34 -11.36
C GLU A 1088 -44.92 12.52 -12.70
N GLY A 1089 -44.34 12.03 -13.80
CA GLY A 1089 -44.76 12.34 -15.17
C GLY A 1089 -44.99 11.15 -16.12
N GLY A 1090 -44.86 9.91 -15.63
CA GLY A 1090 -45.13 8.70 -16.41
C GLY A 1090 -44.04 8.29 -17.42
N LEU A 1091 -44.32 7.29 -18.26
CA LEU A 1091 -43.34 6.73 -19.20
C LEU A 1091 -42.98 7.67 -20.37
N ASP A 1092 -43.89 8.58 -20.76
CA ASP A 1092 -43.67 9.50 -21.88
C ASP A 1092 -42.59 10.54 -21.56
N GLU A 1093 -42.53 11.04 -20.31
CA GLU A 1093 -41.47 11.95 -19.87
C GLU A 1093 -40.12 11.23 -19.76
N VAL A 1094 -40.12 9.98 -19.30
CA VAL A 1094 -38.91 9.14 -19.31
C VAL A 1094 -38.41 8.92 -20.73
N ALA A 1095 -39.30 8.59 -21.67
CA ALA A 1095 -38.97 8.45 -23.09
C ALA A 1095 -38.42 9.76 -23.68
N ALA A 1096 -39.01 10.91 -23.36
CA ALA A 1096 -38.50 12.22 -23.78
C ALA A 1096 -37.10 12.51 -23.22
N ARG A 1097 -36.83 12.15 -21.94
CA ARG A 1097 -35.52 12.28 -21.31
C ARG A 1097 -34.46 11.37 -21.95
N LEU A 1098 -34.85 10.18 -22.38
CA LEU A 1098 -34.01 9.23 -23.11
C LEU A 1098 -33.83 9.58 -24.60
N ALA A 1099 -34.75 10.36 -25.18
CA ALA A 1099 -34.73 10.86 -26.55
C ALA A 1099 -34.05 12.24 -26.70
N GLY A 1100 -33.70 12.89 -25.58
CA GLY A 1100 -32.94 14.14 -25.57
C GLY A 1100 -31.63 14.03 -26.36
N PRO A 1101 -31.14 15.15 -26.94
CA PRO A 1101 -30.21 15.13 -28.06
C PRO A 1101 -28.91 14.39 -27.73
N GLU A 1102 -28.54 13.46 -28.60
CA GLU A 1102 -27.23 12.81 -28.62
C GLU A 1102 -26.16 13.84 -28.99
N PRO A 1103 -25.18 14.13 -28.12
CA PRO A 1103 -23.94 14.72 -28.57
C PRO A 1103 -23.10 13.59 -29.16
N GLY A 1104 -23.15 13.38 -30.49
CA GLY A 1104 -22.13 12.54 -31.12
C GLY A 1104 -22.37 11.93 -32.50
N LEU A 1105 -23.61 11.78 -33.00
CA LEU A 1105 -23.84 11.10 -34.29
C LEU A 1105 -24.69 11.95 -35.24
N GLY A 1106 -24.07 12.96 -35.85
CA GLY A 1106 -24.62 13.63 -37.04
C GLY A 1106 -23.86 13.20 -38.29
N PRO A 1107 -24.52 12.82 -39.40
CA PRO A 1107 -23.84 12.59 -40.67
C PRO A 1107 -23.51 13.95 -41.30
N GLY A 1108 -22.23 14.20 -41.57
CA GLY A 1108 -21.78 15.37 -42.33
C GLY A 1108 -21.33 16.56 -41.47
N ARG A 1109 -20.12 16.49 -40.92
CA ARG A 1109 -19.27 17.68 -40.76
C ARG A 1109 -17.97 17.44 -41.49
N GLU A 1110 -17.91 17.99 -42.69
CA GLU A 1110 -16.67 18.20 -43.43
C GLU A 1110 -15.73 19.06 -42.59
N GLN A 1111 -14.46 18.64 -42.54
CA GLN A 1111 -13.24 19.43 -42.36
C GLN A 1111 -13.42 20.88 -41.87
N GLU A 1112 -13.46 21.06 -40.55
CA GLU A 1112 -12.80 22.21 -39.91
C GLU A 1112 -12.02 21.68 -38.72
N GLU A 1113 -10.69 21.75 -38.84
CA GLU A 1113 -9.71 21.47 -37.80
C GLU A 1113 -10.05 22.27 -36.54
N ARG A 1114 -10.62 21.60 -35.53
CA ARG A 1114 -10.53 22.07 -34.14
C ARG A 1114 -9.18 21.63 -33.60
N ASP A 1115 -8.19 22.45 -33.90
CA ASP A 1115 -6.93 22.54 -33.18
C ASP A 1115 -7.27 22.99 -31.76
N GLY A 1116 -7.15 22.06 -30.81
CA GLY A 1116 -7.61 22.26 -29.43
C GLY A 1116 -7.73 20.94 -28.71
N ASP A 1117 -6.68 20.12 -28.74
CA ASP A 1117 -6.50 19.04 -27.77
C ASP A 1117 -6.47 19.71 -26.37
N PRO A 1118 -7.44 19.44 -25.48
CA PRO A 1118 -7.47 20.05 -24.15
C PRO A 1118 -6.28 19.64 -23.28
N THR A 1119 -5.43 18.71 -23.75
CA THR A 1119 -4.21 18.28 -23.05
C THR A 1119 -2.97 19.13 -23.34
N ASP A 1120 -3.06 20.20 -24.15
CA ASP A 1120 -1.89 21.05 -24.51
C ASP A 1120 -0.69 20.22 -25.00
N GLY A 1121 -0.96 19.09 -25.68
CA GLY A 1121 0.07 18.18 -26.19
C GLY A 1121 0.86 17.40 -25.13
N ARG A 1122 0.49 17.44 -23.83
CA ARG A 1122 1.11 16.60 -22.80
C ARG A 1122 0.73 15.15 -23.03
N ARG A 1123 1.61 14.42 -23.71
CA ARG A 1123 1.52 12.97 -23.85
C ARG A 1123 2.69 12.32 -23.14
N ILE A 1124 2.41 11.32 -22.32
CA ILE A 1124 3.47 10.54 -21.68
C ILE A 1124 3.99 9.58 -22.73
N ARG A 1125 5.17 9.88 -23.29
CA ARG A 1125 5.89 8.96 -24.16
C ARG A 1125 6.53 7.88 -23.31
N LEU A 1126 6.02 6.67 -23.46
CA LEU A 1126 6.66 5.49 -22.90
C LEU A 1126 7.96 5.18 -23.67
N PRO A 1127 8.96 4.55 -23.05
CA PRO A 1127 10.18 4.06 -23.72
C PRO A 1127 9.91 3.17 -24.95
N THR A 1128 8.69 2.68 -25.08
CA THR A 1128 8.18 1.80 -26.14
C THR A 1128 7.74 2.56 -27.39
N GLY A 1129 7.86 3.90 -27.40
CA GLY A 1129 7.38 4.77 -28.48
C GLY A 1129 5.87 5.05 -28.46
N TYR A 1130 5.14 4.60 -27.43
CA TYR A 1130 3.70 4.84 -27.29
C TYR A 1130 3.43 6.12 -26.52
N GLU A 1131 2.33 6.78 -26.90
CA GLU A 1131 1.84 7.97 -26.22
C GLU A 1131 0.61 7.63 -25.38
N LEU A 1132 0.72 7.84 -24.06
CA LEU A 1132 -0.40 7.72 -23.13
C LEU A 1132 -0.98 9.09 -22.80
N HIS A 1133 -2.29 9.12 -22.58
CA HIS A 1133 -2.94 10.25 -21.92
C HIS A 1133 -2.39 10.42 -20.50
N PRO A 1134 -2.10 11.64 -20.01
CA PRO A 1134 -1.60 11.88 -18.67
C PRO A 1134 -2.47 11.30 -17.55
N TRP A 1135 -3.76 11.14 -17.84
CA TRP A 1135 -4.79 10.69 -16.91
C TRP A 1135 -5.29 9.26 -17.20
N ALA A 1136 -4.52 8.47 -17.96
CA ALA A 1136 -4.88 7.12 -18.35
C ALA A 1136 -4.77 6.08 -17.22
N ASP A 1137 -4.25 6.44 -16.05
CA ASP A 1137 -4.10 5.58 -14.87
C ASP A 1137 -4.65 6.26 -13.60
N LEU A 1138 -5.78 6.97 -13.76
CA LEU A 1138 -6.45 7.60 -12.63
C LEU A 1138 -7.22 6.57 -11.82
N ARG A 1139 -6.95 6.52 -10.52
CA ARG A 1139 -7.93 5.97 -9.56
C ARG A 1139 -9.02 7.02 -9.34
N PRO A 1140 -10.31 6.65 -9.44
CA PRO A 1140 -11.42 7.59 -9.33
C PRO A 1140 -11.36 8.52 -8.11
N ALA A 1141 -11.95 9.71 -8.28
CA ALA A 1141 -12.23 10.62 -7.19
C ALA A 1141 -13.28 10.03 -6.23
N GLY A 1142 -13.06 10.18 -4.91
CA GLY A 1142 -14.01 9.77 -3.86
C GLY A 1142 -13.83 8.37 -3.28
N GLU A 1143 -14.39 8.19 -2.08
CA GLU A 1143 -15.03 6.94 -1.67
C GLU A 1143 -16.08 6.54 -2.70
N ASP A 1144 -16.31 5.23 -2.88
CA ASP A 1144 -17.39 4.68 -3.73
C ASP A 1144 -18.71 5.48 -3.56
N PRO A 1145 -19.40 5.84 -4.66
CA PRO A 1145 -20.36 6.94 -4.66
C PRO A 1145 -21.68 6.58 -3.97
N ALA A 1146 -21.92 7.15 -2.79
CA ALA A 1146 -22.93 8.20 -2.54
C ALA A 1146 -23.22 8.40 -1.03
N ARG A 1147 -22.95 9.62 -0.51
CA ARG A 1147 -23.56 10.17 0.72
C ARG A 1147 -24.89 10.85 0.34
N VAL A 1148 -26.03 10.20 0.59
CA VAL A 1148 -27.27 10.89 0.99
C VAL A 1148 -27.58 10.40 2.41
N ARG A 1149 -27.57 11.32 3.40
CA ARG A 1149 -27.68 11.12 4.86
C ARG A 1149 -26.92 9.91 5.47
N LYS A 1150 -25.70 10.20 5.96
CA LYS A 1150 -24.83 9.43 6.89
C LYS A 1150 -25.17 7.94 7.11
N LEU A 1151 -24.66 7.07 6.22
CA LEU A 1151 -24.36 5.65 6.44
C LEU A 1151 -23.01 5.36 5.74
N TRP A 1152 -22.00 4.82 6.44
CA TRP A 1152 -20.56 4.83 6.05
C TRP A 1152 -19.90 3.46 6.18
N HIS A 1153 -19.30 2.91 5.10
CA HIS A 1153 -18.02 2.17 5.13
C HIS A 1153 -17.46 2.05 3.71
N GLN A 1154 -16.12 1.99 3.59
CA GLN A 1154 -15.32 2.01 2.36
C GLN A 1154 -14.49 0.71 2.28
N SER A 1155 -14.48 0.01 1.15
CA SER A 1155 -13.57 -1.13 0.90
C SER A 1155 -12.17 -0.62 0.53
N PRO A 1156 -11.08 -1.06 1.18
CA PRO A 1156 -9.70 -0.70 0.81
C PRO A 1156 -9.01 -1.75 -0.11
N GLY A 1157 -9.76 -2.59 -0.81
CA GLY A 1157 -9.23 -3.80 -1.47
C GLY A 1157 -8.81 -3.63 -2.95
N SER A 1158 -7.56 -3.26 -3.19
CA SER A 1158 -6.81 -3.65 -4.39
C SER A 1158 -5.35 -3.82 -3.98
N ALA A 1159 -4.85 -5.05 -4.00
CA ALA A 1159 -3.41 -5.29 -4.01
C ALA A 1159 -2.92 -4.97 -5.43
N GLY A 1160 -2.74 -3.67 -5.67
CA GLY A 1160 -2.46 -3.05 -6.95
C GLY A 1160 -2.64 -1.56 -6.80
#